data_AF-A0A8C6V2X5-F1
#
_entry.id   AF-A0A8C6V2X5-F1
#
_cell.length_a   1.000
_cell.length_b   1.000
_cell.length_c   1.000
_cell.angle_alpha   90.00
_cell.angle_beta   90.00
_cell.angle_gamma   90.00
#
_symmetry.space_group_name_H-M   'P 1'
#
loop_
_entity.id
_entity.type
_entity.pdbx_description
1 polymer ?
#
loop_
_entity_poly.entity_id
_entity_poly.type
_entity_poly.pdbx_seq_one_letter_code
_entity_poly.pdbx_strand_id
1 'polypeptide(L)'
;MLFLTLLMLVALCRSASAQTEDDRAREFLQRFDEQATQLMYNYSLASWAYNTDISQENSDKVVSLKSHFLFFFSFFLFSKKFNREIKLQLISLQDKGSGVLTEDKQAHLVKVMNEMSTIYSTATVCLPDDPFNCQTLEPGLEDVMFNSRDYYERLHVWEGWRQQVGKRMRPLYEDYVDLKNEAAKLNGFEDYGAYWRYNYETIEEEAPYHYTREELMQDVRKIYKQILPLYKELHAYVRAKLMEVYPGHIHPQGPLPAHLLGDMWGRFWTNLYPLSTPYPDRPDIDVTKTMVEQGWPEEQFFKEAEKFFMSVGLYKMFDNFWTNSMFTKPEDKRVVCHPTAWDMSNREDFRIKMCTKITMDDFLVVHHEMGHNQYQMAYRNLTYLLRDGANEGFHEAVGEIMSLSAATPAHLQSLGLLPPDFLYDKETEINFLLKQALAIVATLPFTYQLEEWRWQVFANNIPKDKWMKTWWDMKREMVGVVEPVPRDETYCDPPALFHVAGDYSFIRYFTRTIYQFQFQKALCDAAGHVGDLSTCDITNSTEAGTKLRNMLELGRSQSWTRALETISGHTRMDAQPLLDYFDKLHVWLQEENKKHGRTLGWNPSIDPCECADLSVPLQHKGLKHYPWNDNELFLFKANIAYAVRQYYLLKKNMNITLTSVFLNRTHPFWKHTFVVTYLFLILYRGRINDAFQLSDSTLEFVGVPPTLAPPTEQPVEVWLVVFGVVMGIVVLAGVYLVISGIRERKK
;
A
#
# COMPACT_ATOMS: atom_id res chain seq x y z
N MET A 1 -70.51 -41.72 -15.40
CA MET A 1 -69.52 -40.77 -15.99
C MET A 1 -69.10 -39.64 -15.05
N LEU A 2 -69.96 -39.08 -14.20
CA LEU A 2 -69.57 -38.01 -13.25
C LEU A 2 -68.61 -38.44 -12.12
N PHE A 3 -68.64 -39.70 -11.69
CA PHE A 3 -67.78 -40.16 -10.58
C PHE A 3 -66.33 -40.40 -11.00
N LEU A 4 -66.10 -40.84 -12.25
CA LEU A 4 -64.74 -41.00 -12.81
C LEU A 4 -64.08 -39.66 -13.14
N THR A 5 -64.86 -38.65 -13.53
CA THR A 5 -64.36 -37.29 -13.79
C THR A 5 -64.00 -36.57 -12.49
N LEU A 6 -64.75 -36.78 -11.40
CA LEU A 6 -64.43 -36.20 -10.09
C LEU A 6 -63.18 -36.85 -9.45
N LEU A 7 -62.96 -38.16 -9.63
CA LEU A 7 -61.74 -38.84 -9.18
C LEU A 7 -60.51 -38.47 -10.02
N MET A 8 -60.67 -38.25 -11.33
CA MET A 8 -59.61 -37.69 -12.18
C MET A 8 -59.27 -36.24 -11.77
N LEU A 9 -60.26 -35.39 -11.48
CA LEU A 9 -60.03 -34.01 -11.02
C LEU A 9 -59.39 -33.93 -9.63
N VAL A 10 -59.73 -34.84 -8.70
CA VAL A 10 -59.09 -34.92 -7.38
C VAL A 10 -57.69 -35.57 -7.46
N ALA A 11 -57.44 -36.47 -8.41
CA ALA A 11 -56.11 -37.01 -8.70
C ALA A 11 -55.21 -36.01 -9.47
N LEU A 12 -55.77 -35.19 -10.36
CA LEU A 12 -55.09 -34.09 -11.06
C LEU A 12 -54.81 -32.91 -10.11
N CYS A 13 -55.69 -32.61 -9.15
CA CYS A 13 -55.41 -31.65 -8.08
C CYS A 13 -54.49 -32.17 -6.97
N ARG A 14 -54.22 -33.50 -6.91
CA ARG A 14 -53.19 -34.09 -6.02
C ARG A 14 -51.84 -34.34 -6.71
N SER A 15 -51.77 -34.16 -8.03
CA SER A 15 -50.54 -34.22 -8.82
C SER A 15 -50.03 -32.85 -9.26
N ALA A 16 -50.74 -31.76 -8.94
CA ALA A 16 -50.10 -30.48 -8.68
C ALA A 16 -49.30 -30.60 -7.37
N SER A 17 -48.11 -31.20 -7.48
CA SER A 17 -47.12 -31.29 -6.41
C SER A 17 -47.03 -29.93 -5.73
N ALA A 18 -47.23 -29.89 -4.41
CA ALA A 18 -46.90 -28.72 -3.61
C ALA A 18 -45.39 -28.51 -3.74
N GLN A 19 -45.00 -27.69 -4.73
CA GLN A 19 -43.60 -27.41 -5.02
C GLN A 19 -42.93 -26.88 -3.75
N THR A 20 -41.85 -27.52 -3.33
CA THR A 20 -41.19 -27.12 -2.08
C THR A 20 -40.57 -25.74 -2.25
N GLU A 21 -40.38 -24.99 -1.16
CA GLU A 21 -39.72 -23.68 -1.24
C GLU A 21 -38.28 -23.81 -1.77
N ASP A 22 -37.60 -24.94 -1.52
CA ASP A 22 -36.30 -25.27 -2.11
C ASP A 22 -36.39 -25.41 -3.63
N ASP A 23 -37.44 -26.05 -4.16
CA ASP A 23 -37.66 -26.16 -5.60
C ASP A 23 -37.94 -24.78 -6.22
N ARG A 24 -38.70 -23.92 -5.54
CA ARG A 24 -38.95 -22.54 -5.99
C ARG A 24 -37.67 -21.70 -6.01
N ALA A 25 -36.85 -21.81 -4.98
CA ALA A 25 -35.56 -21.12 -4.89
C ALA A 25 -34.60 -21.62 -5.97
N ARG A 26 -34.56 -22.93 -6.23
CA ARG A 26 -33.75 -23.53 -7.29
C ARG A 26 -34.18 -23.05 -8.68
N GLU A 27 -35.47 -23.07 -8.98
CA GLU A 27 -35.99 -22.53 -10.25
C GLU A 27 -35.71 -21.04 -10.42
N PHE A 28 -35.84 -20.27 -9.34
CA PHE A 28 -35.50 -18.86 -9.35
C PHE A 28 -34.01 -18.65 -9.68
N LEU A 29 -33.11 -19.34 -8.96
CA LEU A 29 -31.67 -19.24 -9.16
C LEU A 29 -31.24 -19.72 -10.55
N GLN A 30 -31.92 -20.72 -11.12
CA GLN A 30 -31.66 -21.17 -12.49
C GLN A 30 -32.02 -20.09 -13.52
N ARG A 31 -33.22 -19.49 -13.41
CA ARG A 31 -33.61 -18.38 -14.29
C ARG A 31 -32.68 -17.17 -14.12
N PHE A 32 -32.27 -16.91 -12.88
CA PHE A 32 -31.32 -15.86 -12.58
C PHE A 32 -29.96 -16.14 -13.25
N ASP A 33 -29.42 -17.37 -13.15
CA ASP A 33 -28.15 -17.77 -13.75
C ASP A 33 -28.16 -17.57 -15.28
N GLU A 34 -29.22 -18.00 -15.96
CA GLU A 34 -29.36 -17.84 -17.42
C GLU A 34 -29.37 -16.36 -17.83
N GLN A 35 -30.14 -15.53 -17.13
CA GLN A 35 -30.26 -14.11 -17.43
C GLN A 35 -28.99 -13.33 -17.06
N ALA A 36 -28.43 -13.60 -15.88
CA ALA A 36 -27.20 -12.97 -15.40
C ALA A 36 -26.01 -13.29 -16.31
N THR A 37 -25.86 -14.55 -16.75
CA THR A 37 -24.82 -14.99 -17.70
C THR A 37 -24.86 -14.16 -18.98
N GLN A 38 -26.04 -13.99 -19.58
CA GLN A 38 -26.19 -13.23 -20.83
C GLN A 38 -25.91 -11.73 -20.64
N LEU A 39 -26.45 -11.15 -19.56
CA LEU A 39 -26.23 -9.73 -19.24
C LEU A 39 -24.75 -9.45 -18.97
N MET A 40 -24.10 -10.32 -18.20
CA MET A 40 -22.69 -10.16 -17.86
C MET A 40 -21.76 -10.41 -19.02
N TYR A 41 -22.08 -11.33 -19.93
CA TYR A 41 -21.30 -11.46 -21.17
C TYR A 41 -21.32 -10.18 -22.00
N ASN A 42 -22.49 -9.56 -22.17
CA ASN A 42 -22.61 -8.30 -22.90
C ASN A 42 -21.84 -7.16 -22.21
N TYR A 43 -21.93 -7.07 -20.87
CA TYR A 43 -21.16 -6.10 -20.09
C TYR A 43 -19.65 -6.34 -20.20
N SER A 44 -19.19 -7.59 -20.05
CA SER A 44 -17.79 -7.97 -20.15
C SER A 44 -17.22 -7.68 -21.54
N LEU A 45 -17.98 -7.90 -22.62
CA LEU A 45 -17.58 -7.50 -23.98
C LEU A 45 -17.40 -5.99 -24.11
N ALA A 46 -18.32 -5.18 -23.57
CA ALA A 46 -18.18 -3.72 -23.59
C ALA A 46 -16.99 -3.25 -22.75
N SER A 47 -16.81 -3.84 -21.57
CA SER A 47 -15.68 -3.55 -20.67
C SER A 47 -14.34 -3.93 -21.32
N TRP A 48 -14.28 -5.09 -21.98
CA TRP A 48 -13.13 -5.53 -22.76
C TRP A 48 -12.81 -4.54 -23.89
N ALA A 49 -13.82 -4.13 -24.66
CA ALA A 49 -13.66 -3.16 -25.74
C ALA A 49 -13.12 -1.82 -25.22
N TYR A 50 -13.59 -1.34 -24.08
CA TYR A 50 -13.05 -0.13 -23.45
C TYR A 50 -11.59 -0.30 -23.01
N ASN A 51 -11.26 -1.41 -22.35
CA ASN A 51 -9.90 -1.65 -21.83
C ASN A 51 -8.86 -1.91 -22.93
N THR A 52 -9.30 -2.36 -24.10
CA THR A 52 -8.46 -2.61 -25.29
C THR A 52 -8.57 -1.52 -26.37
N ASP A 53 -9.44 -0.52 -26.17
CA ASP A 53 -9.62 0.64 -27.03
C ASP A 53 -10.34 1.78 -26.27
N ILE A 54 -9.56 2.62 -25.58
CA ILE A 54 -10.07 3.68 -24.71
C ILE A 54 -10.63 4.84 -25.56
N SER A 55 -11.97 4.89 -25.62
CA SER A 55 -12.76 5.94 -26.27
C SER A 55 -13.97 6.34 -25.43
N GLN A 56 -14.50 7.54 -25.67
CA GLN A 56 -15.73 7.99 -25.01
C GLN A 56 -16.91 7.07 -25.36
N GLU A 57 -17.02 6.65 -26.63
CA GLU A 57 -18.06 5.74 -27.08
C GLU A 57 -18.04 4.41 -26.32
N ASN A 58 -16.86 3.81 -26.13
CA ASN A 58 -16.73 2.56 -25.37
C ASN A 58 -17.03 2.79 -23.88
N SER A 59 -16.62 3.93 -23.32
CA SER A 59 -16.96 4.32 -21.95
C SER A 59 -18.48 4.42 -21.75
N ASP A 60 -19.17 5.11 -22.64
CA ASP A 60 -20.63 5.30 -22.60
C ASP A 60 -21.38 3.96 -22.72
N LYS A 61 -20.89 3.04 -23.58
CA LYS A 61 -21.43 1.67 -23.69
C LYS A 61 -21.31 0.90 -22.39
N VAL A 62 -20.14 0.96 -21.73
CA VAL A 62 -19.91 0.29 -20.44
C VAL A 62 -20.86 0.85 -19.38
N VAL A 63 -20.98 2.18 -19.29
CA VAL A 63 -21.89 2.85 -18.33
C VAL A 63 -23.34 2.44 -18.58
N SER A 64 -23.78 2.43 -19.85
CA SER A 64 -25.14 2.05 -20.23
C SER A 64 -25.49 0.60 -19.90
N LEU A 65 -24.55 -0.34 -20.01
CA LEU A 65 -24.82 -1.75 -19.70
C LEU A 65 -24.73 -2.03 -18.20
N LYS A 66 -23.84 -1.32 -17.48
CA LYS A 66 -23.71 -1.43 -16.02
C LYS A 66 -25.01 -1.06 -15.30
N SER A 67 -25.71 -0.02 -15.76
CA SER A 67 -26.98 0.41 -15.17
C SER A 67 -28.10 -0.63 -15.34
N HIS A 68 -28.20 -1.27 -16.51
CA HIS A 68 -29.17 -2.36 -16.75
C HIS A 68 -28.90 -3.58 -15.84
N PHE A 69 -27.64 -3.92 -15.62
CA PHE A 69 -27.26 -5.02 -14.72
C PHE A 69 -27.62 -4.73 -13.25
N LEU A 70 -27.31 -3.53 -12.74
CA LEU A 70 -27.64 -3.14 -11.37
C LEU A 70 -29.15 -3.18 -11.09
N PHE A 71 -29.98 -2.85 -12.08
CA PHE A 71 -31.44 -2.93 -11.97
C PHE A 71 -31.92 -4.38 -11.84
N PHE A 72 -31.29 -5.33 -12.54
CA PHE A 72 -31.67 -6.75 -12.52
C PHE A 72 -31.48 -7.42 -11.14
N PHE A 73 -30.49 -6.98 -10.36
CA PHE A 73 -30.18 -7.53 -9.03
C PHE A 73 -31.15 -7.07 -7.92
N SER A 74 -32.14 -6.22 -8.23
CA SER A 74 -33.03 -5.67 -7.22
C SER A 74 -34.16 -6.65 -6.86
N PHE A 75 -34.31 -6.92 -5.56
CA PHE A 75 -35.46 -7.56 -4.87
C PHE A 75 -35.53 -9.09 -4.76
N PHE A 76 -34.93 -9.73 -3.75
CA PHE A 76 -35.53 -10.94 -3.15
C PHE A 76 -35.16 -11.11 -1.66
N LEU A 77 -36.16 -11.26 -0.80
CA LEU A 77 -36.00 -11.62 0.62
C LEU A 77 -36.42 -13.08 0.78
N PHE A 78 -35.52 -13.93 1.26
CA PHE A 78 -35.85 -15.29 1.68
C PHE A 78 -35.41 -15.50 3.13
N SER A 79 -36.34 -15.95 3.97
CA SER A 79 -36.18 -16.05 5.43
C SER A 79 -36.13 -17.49 5.96
N LYS A 80 -35.75 -18.47 5.14
CA LYS A 80 -35.80 -19.90 5.49
C LYS A 80 -34.46 -20.62 5.40
N LYS A 81 -34.39 -21.78 6.08
CA LYS A 81 -33.30 -22.74 5.98
C LYS A 81 -33.34 -23.43 4.61
N PHE A 82 -32.43 -23.07 3.72
CA PHE A 82 -32.17 -23.77 2.46
C PHE A 82 -30.97 -24.70 2.60
N ASN A 83 -30.77 -25.57 1.60
CA ASN A 83 -29.50 -26.29 1.47
C ASN A 83 -28.32 -25.30 1.31
N ARG A 84 -27.08 -25.76 1.56
CA ARG A 84 -25.89 -24.91 1.61
C ARG A 84 -25.68 -24.10 0.33
N GLU A 85 -25.75 -24.75 -0.82
CA GLU A 85 -25.47 -24.13 -2.13
C GLU A 85 -26.50 -23.06 -2.52
N ILE A 86 -27.79 -23.30 -2.29
CA ILE A 86 -28.83 -22.28 -2.48
C ILE A 86 -28.62 -21.13 -1.49
N LYS A 87 -28.30 -21.43 -0.23
CA LYS A 87 -28.05 -20.42 0.80
C LYS A 87 -26.90 -19.48 0.41
N LEU A 88 -25.79 -20.00 -0.10
CA LEU A 88 -24.64 -19.18 -0.55
C LEU A 88 -25.03 -18.22 -1.69
N GLN A 89 -25.78 -18.72 -2.68
CA GLN A 89 -26.24 -17.90 -3.80
C GLN A 89 -27.23 -16.81 -3.34
N LEU A 90 -28.18 -17.16 -2.46
CA LEU A 90 -29.14 -16.20 -1.92
C LEU A 90 -28.46 -15.14 -1.05
N ILE A 91 -27.43 -15.49 -0.27
CA ILE A 91 -26.63 -14.52 0.49
C ILE A 91 -25.95 -13.53 -0.47
N SER A 92 -25.34 -14.01 -1.56
CA SER A 92 -24.70 -13.16 -2.56
C SER A 92 -25.69 -12.16 -3.19
N LEU A 93 -26.92 -12.60 -3.48
CA LEU A 93 -27.99 -11.72 -4.00
C LEU A 93 -28.53 -10.70 -2.99
N GLN A 94 -28.34 -10.92 -1.69
CA GLN A 94 -28.85 -10.03 -0.64
C GLN A 94 -27.91 -8.85 -0.38
N ASP A 95 -26.64 -8.93 -0.81
CA ASP A 95 -25.70 -7.83 -0.70
C ASP A 95 -26.05 -6.72 -1.69
N LYS A 96 -26.52 -5.58 -1.17
CA LYS A 96 -26.89 -4.41 -1.98
C LYS A 96 -25.68 -3.50 -2.25
N GLY A 97 -24.53 -3.79 -1.64
CA GLY A 97 -23.34 -2.94 -1.69
C GLY A 97 -23.68 -1.47 -1.43
N SER A 98 -23.10 -0.57 -2.21
CA SER A 98 -23.40 0.87 -2.12
C SER A 98 -24.79 1.27 -2.65
N GLY A 99 -25.46 0.39 -3.40
CA GLY A 99 -26.82 0.65 -3.93
C GLY A 99 -27.92 0.78 -2.87
N VAL A 100 -27.61 0.50 -1.60
CA VAL A 100 -28.52 0.73 -0.46
C VAL A 100 -28.62 2.20 -0.04
N LEU A 101 -27.67 3.05 -0.49
CA LEU A 101 -27.69 4.48 -0.21
C LEU A 101 -28.85 5.19 -0.93
N THR A 102 -29.22 6.37 -0.44
CA THR A 102 -30.14 7.26 -1.17
C THR A 102 -29.53 7.68 -2.50
N GLU A 103 -30.37 8.02 -3.49
CA GLU A 103 -29.92 8.35 -4.85
C GLU A 103 -28.88 9.47 -4.88
N ASP A 104 -29.06 10.51 -4.07
CA ASP A 104 -28.15 11.65 -3.93
C ASP A 104 -26.80 11.24 -3.34
N LYS A 105 -26.79 10.41 -2.28
CA LYS A 105 -25.57 9.91 -1.65
C LYS A 105 -24.82 8.93 -2.55
N GLN A 106 -25.55 8.07 -3.26
CA GLN A 106 -24.97 7.14 -4.21
C GLN A 106 -24.33 7.88 -5.39
N ALA A 107 -25.01 8.90 -5.94
CA ALA A 107 -24.44 9.75 -6.97
C ALA A 107 -23.19 10.50 -6.47
N HIS A 108 -23.22 10.99 -5.23
CA HIS A 108 -22.06 11.64 -4.62
C HIS A 108 -20.87 10.68 -4.43
N LEU A 109 -21.12 9.46 -3.92
CA LEU A 109 -20.08 8.43 -3.79
C LEU A 109 -19.44 8.10 -5.14
N VAL A 110 -20.26 7.89 -6.18
CA VAL A 110 -19.75 7.63 -7.54
C VAL A 110 -18.88 8.79 -8.04
N LYS A 111 -19.31 10.04 -7.80
CA LYS A 111 -18.51 11.22 -8.16
C LYS A 111 -17.17 11.24 -7.42
N VAL A 112 -17.17 11.03 -6.10
CA VAL A 112 -15.96 11.00 -5.27
C VAL A 112 -14.99 9.91 -5.75
N MET A 113 -15.48 8.69 -6.00
CA MET A 113 -14.65 7.59 -6.50
C MET A 113 -14.07 7.87 -7.88
N ASN A 114 -14.86 8.43 -8.80
CA ASN A 114 -14.37 8.81 -10.13
C ASN A 114 -13.31 9.92 -10.05
N GLU A 115 -13.50 10.89 -9.16
CA GLU A 115 -12.54 11.97 -8.96
C GLU A 115 -11.22 11.45 -8.37
N MET A 116 -11.26 10.57 -7.36
CA MET A 116 -10.06 9.91 -6.84
C MET A 116 -9.32 9.13 -7.94
N SER A 117 -10.03 8.31 -8.72
CA SER A 117 -9.45 7.56 -9.85
C SER A 117 -8.82 8.49 -10.91
N THR A 118 -9.49 9.61 -11.22
CA THR A 118 -8.98 10.60 -12.18
C THR A 118 -7.72 11.29 -11.65
N ILE A 119 -7.71 11.71 -10.39
CA ILE A 119 -6.53 12.32 -9.76
C ILE A 119 -5.35 11.34 -9.81
N TYR A 120 -5.56 10.08 -9.42
CA TYR A 120 -4.49 9.09 -9.44
C TYR A 120 -3.93 8.84 -10.84
N SER A 121 -4.77 8.76 -11.87
CA SER A 121 -4.34 8.44 -13.23
C SER A 121 -3.76 9.62 -14.02
N THR A 122 -4.09 10.86 -13.66
CA THR A 122 -3.75 12.05 -14.46
C THR A 122 -2.84 13.06 -13.75
N ALA A 123 -2.62 12.92 -12.44
CA ALA A 123 -1.70 13.79 -11.74
C ALA A 123 -0.28 13.66 -12.30
N THR A 124 0.43 14.79 -12.32
CA THR A 124 1.81 14.87 -12.79
C THR A 124 2.69 15.53 -11.75
N VAL A 125 3.97 15.17 -11.77
CA VAL A 125 5.02 15.83 -11.00
C VAL A 125 6.09 16.27 -11.98
N CYS A 126 6.48 17.55 -11.93
CA CYS A 126 7.53 18.09 -12.79
C CYS A 126 8.90 17.77 -12.20
N LEU A 127 9.85 17.39 -13.06
CA LEU A 127 11.20 17.01 -12.64
C LEU A 127 11.96 18.21 -12.06
N PRO A 128 12.92 17.99 -11.14
CA PRO A 128 13.64 19.08 -10.46
C PRO A 128 14.37 20.03 -11.44
N ASP A 129 14.99 19.44 -12.46
CA ASP A 129 15.87 20.15 -13.40
C ASP A 129 15.12 20.77 -14.58
N ASP A 130 13.87 20.35 -14.82
CA ASP A 130 13.03 20.88 -15.89
C ASP A 130 11.58 21.07 -15.40
N PRO A 131 11.18 22.29 -15.01
CA PRO A 131 9.84 22.58 -14.51
C PRO A 131 8.76 22.47 -15.59
N PHE A 132 9.12 22.29 -16.87
CA PHE A 132 8.17 22.07 -17.97
C PHE A 132 8.02 20.58 -18.30
N ASN A 133 8.89 19.72 -17.78
CA ASN A 133 8.82 18.28 -17.96
C ASN A 133 8.06 17.63 -16.80
N CYS A 134 6.73 17.52 -16.96
CA CYS A 134 5.84 16.93 -15.96
C CYS A 134 5.42 15.52 -16.38
N GLN A 135 5.67 14.57 -15.49
CA GLN A 135 5.49 13.14 -15.75
C GLN A 135 4.33 12.60 -14.93
N THR A 136 3.51 11.73 -15.52
CA THR A 136 2.54 10.88 -14.80
C THR A 136 3.27 9.80 -14.02
N LEU A 137 2.57 9.14 -13.08
CA LEU A 137 3.13 8.02 -12.33
C LEU A 137 3.69 6.93 -13.26
N GLU A 138 2.82 6.38 -14.11
CA GLU A 138 3.17 5.38 -15.12
C GLU A 138 3.21 6.03 -16.51
N PRO A 139 4.26 5.79 -17.33
CA PRO A 139 5.52 5.10 -17.01
C PRO A 139 6.59 6.01 -16.37
N GLY A 140 6.31 7.30 -16.18
CA GLY A 140 7.34 8.32 -15.94
C GLY A 140 7.98 8.30 -14.55
N LEU A 141 7.22 8.60 -13.50
CA LEU A 141 7.78 8.72 -12.15
C LEU A 141 8.23 7.37 -11.56
N GLU A 142 7.61 6.27 -11.98
CA GLU A 142 8.03 4.93 -11.58
C GLU A 142 9.44 4.59 -12.07
N ASP A 143 9.82 5.01 -13.28
CA ASP A 143 11.17 4.81 -13.81
C ASP A 143 12.23 5.48 -12.92
N VAL A 144 11.95 6.69 -12.43
CA VAL A 144 12.84 7.38 -11.49
C VAL A 144 12.95 6.62 -10.17
N MET A 145 11.81 6.17 -9.61
CA MET A 145 11.79 5.38 -8.38
C MET A 145 12.42 4.00 -8.54
N PHE A 146 12.54 3.50 -9.77
CA PHE A 146 13.20 2.24 -10.10
C PHE A 146 14.72 2.41 -10.31
N ASN A 147 15.12 3.31 -11.21
CA ASN A 147 16.48 3.44 -11.73
C ASN A 147 17.34 4.42 -10.94
N SER A 148 16.77 5.52 -10.46
CA SER A 148 17.58 6.57 -9.84
C SER A 148 18.24 6.08 -8.56
N ARG A 149 19.49 6.50 -8.39
CA ARG A 149 20.31 6.33 -7.19
C ARG A 149 20.62 7.66 -6.52
N ASP A 150 20.04 8.76 -7.02
CA ASP A 150 20.15 10.07 -6.40
C ASP A 150 19.11 10.19 -5.27
N TYR A 151 19.57 10.45 -4.05
CA TYR A 151 18.71 10.58 -2.88
C TYR A 151 17.65 11.69 -3.06
N TYR A 152 18.06 12.85 -3.57
CA TYR A 152 17.23 14.03 -3.66
C TYR A 152 16.26 13.98 -4.85
N GLU A 153 16.66 13.37 -5.96
CA GLU A 153 15.76 13.12 -7.09
C GLU A 153 14.60 12.21 -6.66
N ARG A 154 14.91 11.10 -5.99
CA ARG A 154 13.90 10.17 -5.44
C ARG A 154 13.02 10.85 -4.39
N LEU A 155 13.62 11.66 -3.51
CA LEU A 155 12.87 12.43 -2.51
C LEU A 155 11.89 13.41 -3.16
N HIS A 156 12.32 14.13 -4.20
CA HIS A 156 11.49 15.07 -4.93
C HIS A 156 10.29 14.38 -5.57
N VAL A 157 10.52 13.26 -6.28
CA VAL A 157 9.45 12.49 -6.91
C VAL A 157 8.48 11.92 -5.87
N TRP A 158 9.01 11.34 -4.80
CA TRP A 158 8.21 10.74 -3.73
C TRP A 158 7.34 11.75 -2.99
N GLU A 159 7.90 12.92 -2.66
CA GLU A 159 7.19 14.02 -2.01
C GLU A 159 6.21 14.70 -2.98
N GLY A 160 6.65 14.97 -4.19
CA GLY A 160 5.85 15.59 -5.25
C GLY A 160 4.58 14.79 -5.49
N TRP A 161 4.67 13.47 -5.60
CA TRP A 161 3.50 12.61 -5.77
C TRP A 161 2.49 12.76 -4.61
N ARG A 162 2.98 12.75 -3.37
CA ARG A 162 2.13 12.87 -2.17
C ARG A 162 1.51 14.25 -2.01
N GLN A 163 2.20 15.30 -2.48
CA GLN A 163 1.60 16.63 -2.55
C GLN A 163 0.54 16.73 -3.65
N GLN A 164 0.85 16.28 -4.86
CA GLN A 164 -0.02 16.42 -6.03
C GLN A 164 -1.20 15.47 -6.03
N VAL A 165 -1.12 14.37 -5.29
CA VAL A 165 -2.19 13.36 -5.17
C VAL A 165 -2.73 13.34 -3.75
N GLY A 166 -1.91 12.97 -2.78
CA GLY A 166 -2.35 12.75 -1.40
C GLY A 166 -3.11 13.94 -0.79
N LYS A 167 -2.66 15.18 -1.01
CA LYS A 167 -3.39 16.37 -0.50
C LYS A 167 -4.75 16.58 -1.16
N ARG A 168 -4.86 16.32 -2.46
CA ARG A 168 -6.14 16.41 -3.20
C ARG A 168 -7.08 15.26 -2.86
N MET A 169 -6.53 14.09 -2.55
CA MET A 169 -7.29 12.92 -2.10
C MET A 169 -7.87 13.11 -0.70
N ARG A 170 -7.25 13.92 0.17
CA ARG A 170 -7.63 14.05 1.57
C ARG A 170 -9.13 14.30 1.81
N PRO A 171 -9.76 15.37 1.27
CA PRO A 171 -11.19 15.61 1.48
C PRO A 171 -12.06 14.53 0.83
N LEU A 172 -11.70 14.05 -0.36
CA LEU A 172 -12.44 13.01 -1.08
C LEU A 172 -12.47 11.69 -0.30
N TYR A 173 -11.35 11.32 0.32
CA TYR A 173 -11.24 10.09 1.09
C TYR A 173 -12.01 10.18 2.41
N GLU A 174 -12.11 11.38 3.01
CA GLU A 174 -12.98 11.62 4.17
C GLU A 174 -14.47 11.41 3.84
N ASP A 175 -14.95 11.92 2.70
CA ASP A 175 -16.32 11.70 2.21
C ASP A 175 -16.56 10.22 1.86
N TYR A 176 -15.60 9.59 1.18
CA TYR A 176 -15.65 8.18 0.81
C TYR A 176 -15.79 7.27 2.05
N VAL A 177 -14.99 7.48 3.10
CA VAL A 177 -15.05 6.70 4.34
C VAL A 177 -16.43 6.82 4.99
N ASP A 178 -16.98 8.04 5.06
CA ASP A 178 -18.28 8.29 5.69
C ASP A 178 -19.41 7.60 4.91
N LEU A 179 -19.44 7.75 3.58
CA LEU A 179 -20.46 7.16 2.70
C LEU A 179 -20.38 5.62 2.66
N LYS A 180 -19.17 5.07 2.63
CA LYS A 180 -18.97 3.61 2.64
C LYS A 180 -19.34 2.99 3.99
N ASN A 181 -19.02 3.66 5.10
CA ASN A 181 -19.47 3.23 6.42
C ASN A 181 -21.00 3.27 6.55
N GLU A 182 -21.66 4.30 6.01
CA GLU A 182 -23.12 4.35 5.97
C GLU A 182 -23.71 3.18 5.16
N ALA A 183 -23.19 2.92 3.96
CA ALA A 183 -23.61 1.79 3.15
C ALA A 183 -23.41 0.45 3.86
N ALA A 184 -22.26 0.24 4.52
CA ALA A 184 -21.97 -0.97 5.28
C ALA A 184 -22.98 -1.19 6.42
N LYS A 185 -23.29 -0.14 7.19
CA LYS A 185 -24.28 -0.18 8.27
C LYS A 185 -25.69 -0.50 7.79
N LEU A 186 -26.09 0.07 6.66
CA LEU A 186 -27.39 -0.22 6.02
C LEU A 186 -27.47 -1.67 5.51
N ASN A 187 -26.34 -2.30 5.19
CA ASN A 187 -26.23 -3.72 4.86
C ASN A 187 -26.06 -4.62 6.11
N GLY A 188 -26.09 -4.08 7.32
CA GLY A 188 -26.02 -4.84 8.57
C GLY A 188 -24.59 -5.13 9.08
N PHE A 189 -23.58 -4.46 8.54
CA PHE A 189 -22.19 -4.55 9.02
C PHE A 189 -21.86 -3.41 9.99
N GLU A 190 -20.85 -3.62 10.84
CA GLU A 190 -20.42 -2.61 11.84
C GLU A 190 -19.80 -1.37 11.17
N ASP A 191 -18.95 -1.63 10.18
CA ASP A 191 -18.23 -0.65 9.36
C ASP A 191 -17.83 -1.28 8.02
N TYR A 192 -17.22 -0.48 7.14
CA TYR A 192 -16.83 -0.94 5.82
C TYR A 192 -15.66 -1.95 5.83
N GLY A 193 -14.80 -1.92 6.86
CA GLY A 193 -13.79 -2.94 7.07
C GLY A 193 -14.43 -4.30 7.39
N ALA A 194 -15.45 -4.32 8.25
CA ALA A 194 -16.21 -5.52 8.57
C ALA A 194 -16.93 -6.09 7.34
N TYR A 195 -17.42 -5.22 6.43
CA TYR A 195 -17.97 -5.62 5.13
C TYR A 195 -16.93 -6.32 4.26
N TRP A 196 -15.68 -5.85 4.17
CA TRP A 196 -14.64 -6.56 3.41
C TRP A 196 -14.23 -7.88 4.06
N ARG A 197 -14.03 -7.90 5.39
CA ARG A 197 -13.65 -9.13 6.10
C ARG A 197 -14.69 -10.23 5.95
N TYR A 198 -15.95 -9.89 5.63
CA TYR A 198 -17.03 -10.84 5.37
C TYR A 198 -16.68 -11.85 4.27
N ASN A 199 -15.79 -11.52 3.33
CA ASN A 199 -15.33 -12.44 2.30
C ASN A 199 -14.70 -13.74 2.87
N TYR A 200 -14.17 -13.68 4.09
CA TYR A 200 -13.55 -14.82 4.80
C TYR A 200 -14.49 -15.48 5.81
N GLU A 201 -15.66 -14.91 6.08
CA GLU A 201 -16.64 -15.50 7.01
C GLU A 201 -17.35 -16.68 6.36
N THR A 202 -17.42 -17.80 7.07
CA THR A 202 -18.06 -19.04 6.58
C THR A 202 -19.44 -19.20 7.18
N ILE A 203 -20.35 -19.86 6.46
CA ILE A 203 -21.72 -20.12 6.96
C ILE A 203 -21.84 -21.40 7.80
N GLU A 204 -20.77 -22.19 7.86
CA GLU A 204 -20.67 -23.45 8.58
C GLU A 204 -20.65 -23.24 10.09
N GLU A 205 -21.46 -23.99 10.83
CA GLU A 205 -21.43 -24.03 12.31
C GLU A 205 -20.45 -25.09 12.83
N GLU A 206 -19.97 -25.99 11.96
CA GLU A 206 -19.03 -27.06 12.30
C GLU A 206 -17.65 -26.47 12.63
N ALA A 207 -17.13 -26.77 13.82
CA ALA A 207 -15.87 -26.21 14.32
C ALA A 207 -14.67 -26.21 13.33
N PRO A 208 -14.37 -27.28 12.55
CA PRO A 208 -13.21 -27.23 11.65
C PRO A 208 -13.36 -26.22 10.51
N TYR A 209 -14.59 -25.91 10.10
CA TYR A 209 -14.87 -25.08 8.93
C TYR A 209 -15.47 -23.71 9.26
N HIS A 210 -16.00 -23.53 10.46
CA HIS A 210 -16.46 -22.24 10.98
C HIS A 210 -15.28 -21.26 11.05
N TYR A 211 -15.46 -20.06 10.51
CA TYR A 211 -14.48 -18.98 10.50
C TYR A 211 -15.20 -17.63 10.50
N THR A 212 -14.73 -16.72 11.33
CA THR A 212 -15.34 -15.39 11.56
C THR A 212 -14.47 -14.25 11.04
N ARG A 213 -15.08 -13.08 10.86
CA ARG A 213 -14.38 -11.82 10.50
C ARG A 213 -13.30 -11.43 11.50
N GLU A 214 -13.47 -11.78 12.77
CA GLU A 214 -12.50 -11.46 13.82
C GLU A 214 -11.36 -12.48 13.89
N GLU A 215 -11.62 -13.74 13.58
CA GLU A 215 -10.55 -14.74 13.40
C GLU A 215 -9.59 -14.34 12.27
N LEU A 216 -10.08 -13.72 11.18
CA LEU A 216 -9.21 -13.16 10.14
C LEU A 216 -8.18 -12.18 10.72
N MET A 217 -8.64 -11.20 11.50
CA MET A 217 -7.75 -10.21 12.10
C MET A 217 -6.76 -10.87 13.06
N GLN A 218 -7.21 -11.83 13.86
CA GLN A 218 -6.36 -12.56 14.81
C GLN A 218 -5.29 -13.40 14.11
N ASP A 219 -5.66 -14.14 13.07
CA ASP A 219 -4.75 -14.97 12.30
C ASP A 219 -3.72 -14.13 11.55
N VAL A 220 -4.14 -13.04 10.88
CA VAL A 220 -3.23 -12.10 10.22
C VAL A 220 -2.20 -11.52 11.21
N ARG A 221 -2.66 -11.07 12.38
CA ARG A 221 -1.80 -10.55 13.46
C ARG A 221 -0.82 -11.61 13.97
N LYS A 222 -1.27 -12.86 14.11
CA LYS A 222 -0.44 -13.99 14.57
C LYS A 222 0.61 -14.35 13.52
N ILE A 223 0.21 -14.51 12.27
CA ILE A 223 1.07 -14.85 11.14
C ILE A 223 2.13 -13.77 10.94
N TYR A 224 1.74 -12.49 11.03
CA TYR A 224 2.69 -11.38 10.99
C TYR A 224 3.79 -11.50 12.05
N LYS A 225 3.43 -11.86 13.29
CA LYS A 225 4.41 -12.09 14.36
C LYS A 225 5.34 -13.28 14.08
N GLN A 226 4.85 -14.33 13.41
CA GLN A 226 5.67 -15.48 13.01
C GLN A 226 6.68 -15.12 11.92
N ILE A 227 6.31 -14.23 10.99
CA ILE A 227 7.18 -13.77 9.88
C ILE A 227 8.19 -12.70 10.32
N LEU A 228 7.84 -11.92 11.35
CA LEU A 228 8.64 -10.78 11.80
C LEU A 228 10.14 -11.07 12.06
N PRO A 229 10.56 -12.23 12.62
CA PRO A 229 11.98 -12.55 12.76
C PRO A 229 12.73 -12.57 11.42
N LEU A 230 12.21 -13.28 10.41
CA LEU A 230 12.79 -13.31 9.06
C LEU A 230 12.84 -11.90 8.44
N TYR A 231 11.74 -11.15 8.58
CA TYR A 231 11.69 -9.78 8.07
C TYR A 231 12.71 -8.85 8.73
N LYS A 232 12.96 -8.97 10.04
CA LYS A 232 13.96 -8.15 10.74
C LYS A 232 15.38 -8.43 10.28
N GLU A 233 15.70 -9.69 9.97
CA GLU A 233 16.99 -10.08 9.40
C GLU A 233 17.17 -9.50 7.98
N LEU A 234 16.13 -9.63 7.14
CA LEU A 234 16.11 -9.04 5.79
C LEU A 234 16.23 -7.51 5.84
N HIS A 235 15.46 -6.85 6.71
CA HIS A 235 15.48 -5.40 6.89
C HIS A 235 16.87 -4.91 7.32
N ALA A 236 17.50 -5.56 8.30
CA ALA A 236 18.84 -5.18 8.76
C ALA A 236 19.90 -5.35 7.67
N TYR A 237 19.81 -6.42 6.87
CA TYR A 237 20.69 -6.66 5.73
C TYR A 237 20.53 -5.57 4.66
N VAL A 238 19.29 -5.32 4.22
CA VAL A 238 18.97 -4.30 3.21
C VAL A 238 19.34 -2.91 3.70
N ARG A 239 19.12 -2.59 4.97
CA ARG A 239 19.54 -1.31 5.57
C ARG A 239 21.03 -1.10 5.47
N ALA A 240 21.85 -2.10 5.82
CA ALA A 240 23.29 -1.99 5.69
C ALA A 240 23.73 -1.78 4.24
N LYS A 241 23.10 -2.49 3.30
CA LYS A 241 23.39 -2.33 1.86
C LYS A 241 23.00 -0.95 1.33
N LEU A 242 21.84 -0.42 1.74
CA LEU A 242 21.44 0.93 1.37
C LEU A 242 22.32 2.01 2.02
N MET A 243 22.89 1.77 3.21
CA MET A 243 23.86 2.69 3.80
C MET A 243 25.16 2.80 2.98
N GLU A 244 25.57 1.73 2.30
CA GLU A 244 26.72 1.76 1.37
C GLU A 244 26.42 2.66 0.16
N VAL A 245 25.17 2.67 -0.32
CA VAL A 245 24.73 3.47 -1.47
C VAL A 245 24.42 4.93 -1.10
N TYR A 246 23.83 5.16 0.09
CA TYR A 246 23.36 6.46 0.57
C TYR A 246 24.06 6.86 1.89
N PRO A 247 25.38 7.14 1.87
CA PRO A 247 26.13 7.44 3.07
C PRO A 247 25.60 8.71 3.76
N GLY A 248 25.36 8.62 5.08
CA GLY A 248 24.87 9.74 5.90
C GLY A 248 23.37 9.98 5.86
N HIS A 249 22.61 9.19 5.09
CA HIS A 249 21.16 9.36 4.92
C HIS A 249 20.31 8.27 5.60
N ILE A 250 20.95 7.27 6.22
CA ILE A 250 20.29 6.14 6.86
C ILE A 250 21.00 5.85 8.19
N HIS A 251 20.23 5.86 9.28
CA HIS A 251 20.77 5.56 10.60
C HIS A 251 20.92 4.03 10.81
N PRO A 252 22.04 3.51 11.34
CA PRO A 252 22.29 2.06 11.48
C PRO A 252 21.27 1.28 12.33
N GLN A 253 20.57 1.99 13.22
CA GLN A 253 19.54 1.45 14.12
C GLN A 253 18.14 1.99 13.80
N GLY A 254 18.01 2.85 12.79
CA GLY A 254 16.77 3.54 12.45
C GLY A 254 15.91 2.80 11.43
N PRO A 255 14.69 3.27 11.18
CA PRO A 255 13.86 2.80 10.07
C PRO A 255 14.48 3.19 8.71
N LEU A 256 14.03 2.55 7.62
CA LEU A 256 14.45 2.88 6.26
C LEU A 256 13.68 4.09 5.70
N PRO A 257 14.32 5.05 5.03
CA PRO A 257 13.60 6.15 4.39
C PRO A 257 12.68 5.65 3.26
N ALA A 258 11.39 6.03 3.30
CA ALA A 258 10.34 5.49 2.43
C ALA A 258 10.57 5.69 0.92
N HIS A 259 11.38 6.67 0.52
CA HIS A 259 11.67 6.98 -0.88
C HIS A 259 12.84 6.15 -1.46
N LEU A 260 13.50 5.31 -0.66
CA LEU A 260 14.68 4.53 -1.08
C LEU A 260 14.38 3.04 -1.26
N LEU A 261 13.10 2.65 -1.35
CA LEU A 261 12.67 1.26 -1.26
C LEU A 261 12.38 0.59 -2.61
N GLY A 262 12.83 1.20 -3.72
CA GLY A 262 12.76 0.60 -5.05
C GLY A 262 11.46 0.86 -5.82
N ASP A 263 10.40 1.36 -5.17
CA ASP A 263 9.18 1.85 -5.81
C ASP A 263 8.63 3.11 -5.11
N MET A 264 7.50 3.64 -5.56
CA MET A 264 6.88 4.87 -5.04
C MET A 264 6.43 4.77 -3.57
N TRP A 265 6.19 3.58 -3.02
CA TRP A 265 5.57 3.37 -1.70
C TRP A 265 6.38 2.47 -0.75
N GLY A 266 7.39 1.78 -1.25
CA GLY A 266 8.02 0.63 -0.62
C GLY A 266 7.10 -0.60 -0.55
N ARG A 267 6.28 -0.84 -1.59
CA ARG A 267 5.40 -2.02 -1.63
C ARG A 267 6.22 -3.28 -1.89
N PHE A 268 7.14 -3.23 -2.85
CA PHE A 268 8.06 -4.32 -3.18
C PHE A 268 9.50 -3.80 -3.13
N TRP A 269 10.43 -4.63 -2.68
CA TRP A 269 11.86 -4.29 -2.64
C TRP A 269 12.66 -4.96 -3.75
N THR A 270 11.99 -5.60 -4.72
CA THR A 270 12.60 -6.32 -5.85
C THR A 270 13.67 -5.47 -6.56
N ASN A 271 13.39 -4.18 -6.73
CA ASN A 271 14.25 -3.22 -7.40
C ASN A 271 15.51 -2.84 -6.60
N LEU A 272 15.61 -3.29 -5.35
CA LEU A 272 16.81 -3.19 -4.52
C LEU A 272 17.77 -4.37 -4.73
N TYR A 273 17.37 -5.41 -5.48
CA TYR A 273 18.21 -6.60 -5.67
C TYR A 273 19.60 -6.26 -6.22
N PRO A 274 19.77 -5.42 -7.27
CA PRO A 274 21.11 -5.06 -7.76
C PRO A 274 22.00 -4.34 -6.73
N LEU A 275 21.39 -3.73 -5.71
CA LEU A 275 22.10 -3.02 -4.63
C LEU A 275 22.41 -3.93 -3.43
N SER A 276 21.83 -5.12 -3.40
CA SER A 276 21.81 -6.00 -2.23
C SER A 276 22.22 -7.43 -2.54
N THR A 277 22.62 -7.74 -3.78
CA THR A 277 23.08 -9.07 -4.19
C THR A 277 24.24 -9.57 -3.31
N PRO A 278 24.08 -10.70 -2.60
CA PRO A 278 25.09 -11.27 -1.72
C PRO A 278 26.39 -11.67 -2.43
N TYR A 279 26.24 -12.34 -3.58
CA TYR A 279 27.35 -12.89 -4.36
C TYR A 279 27.29 -12.35 -5.80
N PRO A 280 27.77 -11.12 -6.06
CA PRO A 280 27.64 -10.47 -7.37
C PRO A 280 28.46 -11.14 -8.48
N ASP A 281 29.47 -11.92 -8.12
CA ASP A 281 30.30 -12.68 -9.09
C ASP A 281 29.60 -13.94 -9.62
N ARG A 282 28.43 -14.30 -9.04
CA ARG A 282 27.61 -15.43 -9.50
C ARG A 282 26.60 -14.97 -10.54
N PRO A 283 26.31 -15.80 -11.56
CA PRO A 283 25.33 -15.45 -12.57
C PRO A 283 23.94 -15.24 -11.94
N ASP A 284 23.27 -14.15 -12.32
CA ASP A 284 21.87 -13.94 -11.94
C ASP A 284 20.97 -14.91 -12.71
N ILE A 285 19.92 -15.40 -12.05
CA ILE A 285 18.86 -16.14 -12.72
C ILE A 285 17.91 -15.09 -13.29
N ASP A 286 18.36 -14.50 -14.40
CA ASP A 286 17.57 -13.64 -15.28
C ASP A 286 17.78 -14.11 -16.72
N VAL A 287 16.74 -14.72 -17.28
CA VAL A 287 16.75 -15.27 -18.64
C VAL A 287 16.30 -14.28 -19.70
N THR A 288 16.07 -13.01 -19.34
CA THR A 288 15.64 -11.94 -20.27
C THR A 288 16.54 -11.86 -21.48
N LYS A 289 17.86 -11.77 -21.26
CA LYS A 289 18.84 -11.67 -22.34
C LYS A 289 18.81 -12.89 -23.25
N THR A 290 18.71 -14.09 -22.66
CA THR A 290 18.65 -15.34 -23.43
C THR A 290 17.40 -15.40 -24.31
N MET A 291 16.22 -15.00 -23.80
CA MET A 291 14.97 -14.96 -24.59
C MET A 291 15.07 -14.00 -25.77
N VAL A 292 15.68 -12.82 -25.57
CA VAL A 292 15.94 -11.85 -26.64
C VAL A 292 16.91 -12.41 -27.69
N GLU A 293 18.01 -13.02 -27.26
CA GLU A 293 19.03 -13.61 -28.15
C GLU A 293 18.49 -14.80 -28.96
N GLN A 294 17.59 -15.60 -28.37
CA GLN A 294 16.89 -16.68 -29.05
C GLN A 294 15.74 -16.21 -29.96
N GLY A 295 15.37 -14.92 -29.90
CA GLY A 295 14.31 -14.35 -30.72
C GLY A 295 12.91 -14.84 -30.33
N TRP A 296 12.63 -15.05 -29.03
CA TRP A 296 11.30 -15.44 -28.56
C TRP A 296 10.27 -14.34 -28.87
N PRO A 297 9.16 -14.65 -29.58
CA PRO A 297 8.04 -13.72 -29.69
C PRO A 297 7.18 -13.71 -28.41
N GLU A 298 6.40 -12.66 -28.18
CA GLU A 298 5.55 -12.51 -26.98
C GLU A 298 4.55 -13.68 -26.84
N GLU A 299 3.98 -14.15 -27.96
CA GLU A 299 3.05 -15.29 -27.98
C GLU A 299 3.69 -16.60 -27.47
N GLN A 300 5.03 -16.73 -27.58
CA GLN A 300 5.74 -17.92 -27.08
C GLN A 300 5.59 -18.07 -25.56
N PHE A 301 5.53 -16.96 -24.82
CA PHE A 301 5.39 -17.00 -23.35
C PHE A 301 4.08 -17.69 -22.96
N PHE A 302 3.00 -17.34 -23.65
CA PHE A 302 1.67 -17.94 -23.43
C PHE A 302 1.64 -19.41 -23.84
N LYS A 303 2.35 -19.79 -24.90
CA LYS A 303 2.42 -21.19 -25.36
C LYS A 303 3.18 -22.08 -24.38
N GLU A 304 4.30 -21.61 -23.85
CA GLU A 304 5.04 -22.35 -22.83
C GLU A 304 4.27 -22.41 -21.50
N ALA A 305 3.54 -21.35 -21.13
CA ALA A 305 2.62 -21.38 -19.99
C ALA A 305 1.51 -22.43 -20.19
N GLU A 306 0.83 -22.45 -21.34
CA GLU A 306 -0.21 -23.46 -21.64
C GLU A 306 0.36 -24.88 -21.52
N LYS A 307 1.55 -25.11 -22.08
CA LYS A 307 2.24 -26.40 -22.02
C LYS A 307 2.59 -26.79 -20.58
N PHE A 308 3.02 -25.85 -19.73
CA PHE A 308 3.22 -26.09 -18.31
C PHE A 308 1.92 -26.56 -17.63
N PHE A 309 0.80 -25.85 -17.82
CA PHE A 309 -0.50 -26.24 -17.23
C PHE A 309 -0.98 -27.60 -17.74
N MET A 310 -0.84 -27.87 -19.03
CA MET A 310 -1.17 -29.17 -19.60
C MET A 310 -0.29 -30.30 -19.03
N SER A 311 0.98 -30.03 -18.73
CA SER A 311 1.90 -31.02 -18.17
C SER A 311 1.45 -31.57 -16.81
N VAL A 312 0.78 -30.73 -16.01
CA VAL A 312 0.20 -31.13 -14.72
C VAL A 312 -1.23 -31.66 -14.83
N GLY A 313 -1.78 -31.78 -16.05
CA GLY A 313 -3.12 -32.32 -16.28
C GLY A 313 -4.25 -31.31 -16.06
N LEU A 314 -3.96 -30.01 -16.15
CA LEU A 314 -4.97 -28.95 -16.26
C LEU A 314 -5.40 -28.75 -17.72
N TYR A 315 -6.22 -27.73 -17.97
CA TYR A 315 -6.95 -27.60 -19.22
C TYR A 315 -6.07 -26.97 -20.32
N LYS A 316 -6.25 -27.42 -21.56
CA LYS A 316 -5.79 -26.67 -22.74
C LYS A 316 -6.62 -25.39 -22.86
N MET A 317 -6.00 -24.26 -23.21
CA MET A 317 -6.73 -23.03 -23.50
C MET A 317 -7.66 -23.23 -24.71
N PHE A 318 -8.78 -22.52 -24.71
CA PHE A 318 -9.76 -22.57 -25.78
C PHE A 318 -9.27 -21.86 -27.04
N ASP A 319 -9.73 -22.29 -28.22
CA ASP A 319 -9.22 -21.73 -29.48
C ASP A 319 -9.50 -20.21 -29.58
N ASN A 320 -10.62 -19.73 -29.02
CA ASN A 320 -10.96 -18.31 -28.97
C ASN A 320 -10.10 -17.48 -28.01
N PHE A 321 -9.42 -18.10 -27.03
CA PHE A 321 -8.48 -17.40 -26.16
C PHE A 321 -7.34 -16.78 -26.99
N TRP A 322 -6.81 -17.53 -27.95
CA TRP A 322 -5.71 -17.09 -28.81
C TRP A 322 -6.13 -16.00 -29.80
N THR A 323 -7.38 -16.02 -30.26
CA THR A 323 -7.88 -15.02 -31.23
C THR A 323 -8.37 -13.74 -30.57
N ASN A 324 -8.89 -13.82 -29.34
CA ASN A 324 -9.59 -12.71 -28.70
C ASN A 324 -8.76 -11.97 -27.65
N SER A 325 -7.67 -12.57 -27.16
CA SER A 325 -6.78 -11.96 -26.17
C SER A 325 -5.91 -10.84 -26.77
N MET A 326 -5.41 -9.96 -25.91
CA MET A 326 -4.45 -8.91 -26.28
C MET A 326 -3.13 -9.21 -25.59
N PHE A 327 -2.22 -9.88 -26.31
CA PHE A 327 -0.89 -10.26 -25.79
C PHE A 327 0.18 -9.18 -26.00
N THR A 328 -0.07 -8.22 -26.89
CA THR A 328 0.84 -7.12 -27.21
C THR A 328 0.10 -5.80 -27.23
N LYS A 329 0.84 -4.71 -27.02
CA LYS A 329 0.26 -3.36 -27.09
C LYS A 329 0.01 -2.97 -28.55
N PRO A 330 -1.23 -2.69 -28.97
CA PRO A 330 -1.50 -2.14 -30.30
C PRO A 330 -0.90 -0.73 -30.46
N GLU A 331 -0.34 -0.43 -31.64
CA GLU A 331 0.29 0.87 -31.92
C GLU A 331 -0.72 2.03 -32.07
N ASP A 332 -1.92 1.73 -32.56
CA ASP A 332 -2.95 2.70 -32.97
C ASP A 332 -4.02 2.97 -31.89
N LYS A 333 -3.94 2.28 -30.74
CA LYS A 333 -4.96 2.36 -29.68
C LYS A 333 -4.40 2.77 -28.34
N ARG A 334 -5.22 3.49 -27.58
CA ARG A 334 -4.97 3.72 -26.14
C ARG A 334 -5.58 2.56 -25.38
N VAL A 335 -4.78 1.89 -24.55
CA VAL A 335 -5.18 0.68 -23.83
C VAL A 335 -4.74 0.74 -22.37
N VAL A 336 -5.41 -0.01 -21.51
CA VAL A 336 -4.95 -0.26 -20.14
C VAL A 336 -3.94 -1.41 -20.20
N CYS A 337 -2.66 -1.16 -19.93
CA CYS A 337 -1.61 -2.19 -20.08
C CYS A 337 -1.46 -3.13 -18.89
N HIS A 338 -2.04 -2.80 -17.73
CA HIS A 338 -1.96 -3.66 -16.54
C HIS A 338 -2.42 -5.09 -16.85
N PRO A 339 -1.60 -6.13 -16.58
CA PRO A 339 -1.95 -7.53 -16.83
C PRO A 339 -3.27 -7.89 -16.14
N THR A 340 -4.16 -8.58 -16.86
CA THR A 340 -5.46 -9.03 -16.31
C THR A 340 -5.97 -10.26 -17.07
N ALA A 341 -6.49 -11.22 -16.33
CA ALA A 341 -7.22 -12.40 -16.80
C ALA A 341 -8.74 -12.21 -16.71
N TRP A 342 -9.48 -12.59 -17.75
CA TRP A 342 -10.90 -12.27 -17.92
C TRP A 342 -11.75 -13.53 -18.15
N ASP A 343 -12.69 -13.79 -17.25
CA ASP A 343 -13.85 -14.64 -17.50
C ASP A 343 -14.97 -13.79 -18.10
N MET A 344 -15.30 -14.01 -19.36
CA MET A 344 -16.35 -13.26 -20.04
C MET A 344 -17.76 -13.68 -19.58
N SER A 345 -17.87 -14.57 -18.61
CA SER A 345 -19.10 -15.00 -17.92
C SER A 345 -20.01 -15.94 -18.70
N ASN A 346 -19.70 -16.26 -19.97
CA ASN A 346 -20.48 -17.19 -20.81
C ASN A 346 -19.99 -18.66 -20.75
N ARG A 347 -19.03 -18.98 -19.87
CA ARG A 347 -18.40 -20.31 -19.71
C ARG A 347 -17.49 -20.75 -20.86
N GLU A 348 -17.37 -19.97 -21.93
CA GLU A 348 -16.70 -20.37 -23.17
C GLU A 348 -15.64 -19.36 -23.66
N ASP A 349 -15.62 -18.14 -23.14
CA ASP A 349 -14.72 -17.07 -23.57
C ASP A 349 -13.90 -16.58 -22.37
N PHE A 350 -12.60 -16.89 -22.44
CA PHE A 350 -11.60 -16.51 -21.45
C PHE A 350 -10.48 -15.78 -22.19
N ARG A 351 -9.96 -14.69 -21.61
CA ARG A 351 -8.99 -13.82 -22.31
C ARG A 351 -7.92 -13.33 -21.36
N ILE A 352 -6.74 -12.99 -21.88
CA ILE A 352 -5.73 -12.21 -21.16
C ILE A 352 -5.48 -10.90 -21.90
N LYS A 353 -5.39 -9.80 -21.13
CA LYS A 353 -5.01 -8.48 -21.62
C LYS A 353 -3.72 -8.03 -20.94
N MET A 354 -2.61 -8.08 -21.67
CA MET A 354 -1.28 -7.74 -21.19
C MET A 354 -0.46 -7.08 -22.30
N CYS A 355 0.26 -6.01 -21.98
CA CYS A 355 1.23 -5.40 -22.89
C CYS A 355 2.60 -6.07 -22.71
N THR A 356 2.71 -7.32 -23.13
CA THR A 356 3.87 -8.18 -22.85
C THR A 356 5.17 -7.60 -23.42
N LYS A 357 6.22 -7.62 -22.61
CA LYS A 357 7.60 -7.32 -22.97
C LYS A 357 8.41 -8.61 -22.88
N ILE A 358 9.48 -8.70 -23.67
CA ILE A 358 10.39 -9.86 -23.61
C ILE A 358 11.32 -9.72 -22.39
N THR A 359 10.81 -10.05 -21.20
CA THR A 359 11.53 -10.04 -19.93
C THR A 359 11.17 -11.28 -19.12
N MET A 360 12.06 -11.70 -18.20
CA MET A 360 11.77 -12.81 -17.27
C MET A 360 10.57 -12.49 -16.38
N ASP A 361 10.42 -11.25 -15.93
CA ASP A 361 9.28 -10.83 -15.12
C ASP A 361 7.96 -11.04 -15.87
N ASP A 362 7.86 -10.59 -17.13
CA ASP A 362 6.66 -10.78 -17.94
C ASP A 362 6.41 -12.26 -18.27
N PHE A 363 7.46 -13.07 -18.42
CA PHE A 363 7.33 -14.54 -18.56
C PHE A 363 6.64 -15.17 -17.34
N LEU A 364 7.01 -14.75 -16.13
CA LEU A 364 6.38 -15.20 -14.89
C LEU A 364 4.95 -14.65 -14.75
N VAL A 365 4.72 -13.37 -15.08
CA VAL A 365 3.37 -12.77 -15.09
C VAL A 365 2.43 -13.51 -16.03
N VAL A 366 2.91 -13.98 -17.19
CA VAL A 366 2.08 -14.80 -18.10
C VAL A 366 1.63 -16.11 -17.44
N HIS A 367 2.50 -16.77 -16.66
CA HIS A 367 2.12 -17.95 -15.88
C HIS A 367 1.10 -17.60 -14.78
N HIS A 368 1.27 -16.46 -14.13
CA HIS A 368 0.32 -15.92 -13.15
C HIS A 368 -1.07 -15.72 -13.76
N GLU A 369 -1.18 -14.93 -14.83
CA GLU A 369 -2.45 -14.58 -15.48
C GLU A 369 -3.12 -15.81 -16.09
N MET A 370 -2.36 -16.72 -16.68
CA MET A 370 -2.94 -17.97 -17.18
C MET A 370 -3.41 -18.89 -16.05
N GLY A 371 -2.80 -18.83 -14.87
CA GLY A 371 -3.30 -19.50 -13.65
C GLY A 371 -4.71 -19.04 -13.25
N HIS A 372 -5.00 -17.74 -13.39
CA HIS A 372 -6.37 -17.21 -13.20
C HIS A 372 -7.35 -17.80 -14.21
N ASN A 373 -7.00 -17.82 -15.50
CA ASN A 373 -7.86 -18.43 -16.52
C ASN A 373 -8.08 -19.93 -16.28
N GLN A 374 -7.06 -20.67 -15.82
CA GLN A 374 -7.21 -22.09 -15.46
C GLN A 374 -8.20 -22.29 -14.30
N TYR A 375 -8.15 -21.42 -13.28
CA TYR A 375 -9.12 -21.44 -12.19
C TYR A 375 -10.53 -21.12 -12.71
N GLN A 376 -10.67 -20.07 -13.53
CA GLN A 376 -11.92 -19.68 -14.18
C GLN A 376 -12.53 -20.82 -15.00
N MET A 377 -11.70 -21.51 -15.77
CA MET A 377 -12.10 -22.67 -16.57
C MET A 377 -12.52 -23.86 -15.70
N ALA A 378 -11.90 -24.07 -14.53
CA ALA A 378 -12.22 -25.16 -13.61
C ALA A 378 -13.64 -25.04 -13.04
N TYR A 379 -14.01 -23.85 -12.55
CA TYR A 379 -15.32 -23.65 -11.93
C TYR A 379 -16.43 -23.19 -12.90
N ARG A 380 -16.14 -23.06 -14.21
CA ARG A 380 -17.07 -22.49 -15.20
C ARG A 380 -18.45 -23.15 -15.26
N ASN A 381 -18.56 -24.40 -14.83
CA ASN A 381 -19.81 -25.16 -14.85
C ASN A 381 -20.69 -24.89 -13.62
N LEU A 382 -20.20 -24.16 -12.63
CA LEU A 382 -21.02 -23.68 -11.50
C LEU A 382 -22.02 -22.62 -11.97
N THR A 383 -23.02 -22.33 -11.14
CA THR A 383 -23.89 -21.17 -11.34
C THR A 383 -23.07 -19.88 -11.19
N TYR A 384 -23.49 -18.83 -11.88
CA TYR A 384 -22.77 -17.55 -12.01
C TYR A 384 -22.32 -16.99 -10.65
N LEU A 385 -23.19 -17.04 -9.64
CA LEU A 385 -22.90 -16.53 -8.29
C LEU A 385 -21.85 -17.33 -7.51
N LEU A 386 -21.48 -18.52 -8.00
CA LEU A 386 -20.49 -19.40 -7.40
C LEU A 386 -19.19 -19.49 -8.22
N ARG A 387 -19.09 -18.78 -9.37
CA ARG A 387 -17.91 -18.74 -10.25
C ARG A 387 -16.90 -17.68 -9.82
N ASP A 388 -16.22 -17.97 -8.73
CA ASP A 388 -15.17 -17.13 -8.16
C ASP A 388 -14.30 -18.01 -7.26
N GLY A 389 -13.17 -17.50 -6.80
CA GLY A 389 -12.26 -18.20 -5.89
C GLY A 389 -12.89 -18.36 -4.51
N ALA A 390 -12.49 -19.39 -3.77
CA ALA A 390 -13.14 -19.72 -2.50
C ALA A 390 -13.17 -18.55 -1.50
N ASN A 391 -12.13 -17.72 -1.51
CA ASN A 391 -12.11 -16.35 -1.01
C ASN A 391 -11.18 -15.49 -1.89
N GLU A 392 -11.08 -14.18 -1.61
CA GLU A 392 -10.31 -13.23 -2.43
C GLU A 392 -8.80 -13.52 -2.50
N GLY A 393 -8.24 -14.28 -1.56
CA GLY A 393 -6.82 -14.67 -1.57
C GLY A 393 -6.52 -15.91 -2.42
N PHE A 394 -7.52 -16.75 -2.72
CA PHE A 394 -7.31 -18.01 -3.44
C PHE A 394 -6.97 -17.80 -4.92
N HIS A 395 -7.70 -16.91 -5.60
CA HIS A 395 -7.47 -16.62 -7.02
C HIS A 395 -6.01 -16.25 -7.28
N GLU A 396 -5.57 -15.26 -6.53
CA GLU A 396 -4.23 -14.73 -6.63
C GLU A 396 -3.17 -15.77 -6.22
N ALA A 397 -3.48 -16.69 -5.30
CA ALA A 397 -2.50 -17.67 -4.81
C ALA A 397 -2.26 -18.74 -5.87
N VAL A 398 -3.28 -19.08 -6.65
CA VAL A 398 -3.20 -20.02 -7.76
C VAL A 398 -2.29 -19.45 -8.87
N GLY A 399 -2.42 -18.18 -9.27
CA GLY A 399 -1.51 -17.60 -10.26
C GLY A 399 -0.04 -17.62 -9.81
N GLU A 400 0.18 -17.33 -8.54
CA GLU A 400 1.52 -17.22 -7.96
C GLU A 400 2.29 -18.54 -7.84
N ILE A 401 1.64 -19.65 -7.48
CA ILE A 401 2.34 -20.94 -7.39
C ILE A 401 2.88 -21.40 -8.74
N MET A 402 2.23 -21.01 -9.84
CA MET A 402 2.68 -21.34 -11.21
C MET A 402 3.94 -20.57 -11.55
N SER A 403 3.96 -19.29 -11.16
CA SER A 403 5.12 -18.42 -11.32
C SER A 403 6.32 -18.93 -10.51
N LEU A 404 6.10 -19.45 -9.29
CA LEU A 404 7.16 -20.03 -8.47
C LEU A 404 7.83 -21.23 -9.14
N SER A 405 7.05 -22.18 -9.68
CA SER A 405 7.62 -23.35 -10.36
C SER A 405 8.29 -22.97 -11.69
N ALA A 406 7.71 -22.03 -12.45
CA ALA A 406 8.27 -21.53 -13.70
C ALA A 406 9.60 -20.77 -13.52
N ALA A 407 9.82 -20.17 -12.35
CA ALA A 407 11.05 -19.44 -12.02
C ALA A 407 12.22 -20.34 -11.59
N THR A 408 12.00 -21.65 -11.39
CA THR A 408 13.06 -22.53 -10.91
C THR A 408 14.15 -22.74 -11.98
N PRO A 409 15.43 -22.86 -11.59
CA PRO A 409 16.50 -23.15 -12.54
C PRO A 409 16.27 -24.43 -13.34
N ALA A 410 15.73 -25.47 -12.70
CA ALA A 410 15.42 -26.74 -13.35
C ALA A 410 14.40 -26.56 -14.49
N HIS A 411 13.34 -25.78 -14.25
CA HIS A 411 12.35 -25.46 -15.26
C HIS A 411 12.97 -24.66 -16.41
N LEU A 412 13.70 -23.58 -16.11
CA LEU A 412 14.34 -22.73 -17.10
C LEU A 412 15.39 -23.47 -17.95
N GLN A 413 16.11 -24.43 -17.36
CA GLN A 413 17.00 -25.34 -18.10
C GLN A 413 16.22 -26.26 -19.05
N SER A 414 15.06 -26.77 -18.62
CA SER A 414 14.20 -27.61 -19.48
C SER A 414 13.67 -26.88 -20.71
N LEU A 415 13.53 -25.55 -20.61
CA LEU A 415 13.14 -24.66 -21.71
C LEU A 415 14.34 -24.22 -22.58
N GLY A 416 15.57 -24.58 -22.21
CA GLY A 416 16.78 -24.12 -22.88
C GLY A 416 17.09 -22.63 -22.67
N LEU A 417 16.50 -22.01 -21.65
CA LEU A 417 16.73 -20.61 -21.28
C LEU A 417 17.92 -20.44 -20.33
N LEU A 418 18.28 -21.50 -19.61
CA LEU A 418 19.54 -21.62 -18.87
C LEU A 418 20.44 -22.70 -19.49
N PRO A 419 21.77 -22.51 -19.45
CA PRO A 419 22.71 -23.54 -19.91
C PRO A 419 22.53 -24.87 -19.16
N PRO A 420 22.67 -26.04 -19.83
CA PRO A 420 22.59 -27.35 -19.17
C PRO A 420 23.64 -27.58 -18.09
N ASP A 421 24.78 -26.88 -18.17
CA ASP A 421 25.88 -26.91 -17.20
C ASP A 421 25.79 -25.79 -16.15
N PHE A 422 24.69 -25.03 -16.11
CA PHE A 422 24.44 -24.03 -15.06
C PHE A 422 24.45 -24.70 -13.68
N LEU A 423 25.38 -24.26 -12.83
CA LEU A 423 25.58 -24.81 -11.50
C LEU A 423 24.77 -24.01 -10.48
N TYR A 424 23.67 -24.61 -10.00
CA TYR A 424 22.90 -24.07 -8.89
C TYR A 424 23.54 -24.44 -7.54
N ASP A 425 24.57 -23.68 -7.14
CA ASP A 425 25.26 -23.87 -5.86
C ASP A 425 24.65 -23.03 -4.74
N LYS A 426 25.23 -23.16 -3.54
CA LYS A 426 24.76 -22.46 -2.33
C LYS A 426 24.74 -20.94 -2.50
N GLU A 427 25.72 -20.36 -3.18
CA GLU A 427 25.80 -18.90 -3.36
C GLU A 427 24.71 -18.41 -4.32
N THR A 428 24.50 -19.15 -5.41
CA THR A 428 23.45 -18.88 -6.39
C THR A 428 22.06 -19.06 -5.79
N GLU A 429 21.87 -20.07 -4.93
CA GLU A 429 20.63 -20.30 -4.18
C GLU A 429 20.32 -19.15 -3.22
N ILE A 430 21.31 -18.65 -2.49
CA ILE A 430 21.12 -17.48 -1.61
C ILE A 430 20.76 -16.22 -2.40
N ASN A 431 21.41 -15.99 -3.55
CA ASN A 431 21.02 -14.89 -4.45
C ASN A 431 19.56 -15.01 -4.89
N PHE A 432 19.13 -16.20 -5.35
CA PHE A 432 17.75 -16.47 -5.74
C PHE A 432 16.76 -16.23 -4.59
N LEU A 433 17.01 -16.83 -3.43
CA LEU A 433 16.13 -16.69 -2.26
C LEU A 433 16.05 -15.23 -1.79
N LEU A 434 17.14 -14.47 -1.83
CA LEU A 434 17.09 -13.04 -1.51
C LEU A 434 16.20 -12.28 -2.50
N LYS A 435 16.36 -12.52 -3.81
CA LYS A 435 15.53 -11.89 -4.87
C LYS A 435 14.04 -12.17 -4.61
N GLN A 436 13.70 -13.41 -4.28
CA GLN A 436 12.34 -13.82 -3.90
C GLN A 436 11.88 -13.14 -2.59
N ALA A 437 12.72 -13.06 -1.57
CA ALA A 437 12.36 -12.45 -0.29
C ALA A 437 12.09 -10.93 -0.40
N LEU A 438 12.80 -10.24 -1.29
CA LEU A 438 12.57 -8.82 -1.59
C LEU A 438 11.20 -8.56 -2.26
N ALA A 439 10.66 -9.53 -2.99
CA ALA A 439 9.31 -9.45 -3.57
C ALA A 439 8.23 -9.95 -2.59
N ILE A 440 8.50 -11.04 -1.87
CA ILE A 440 7.50 -11.79 -1.11
C ILE A 440 7.48 -11.41 0.37
N VAL A 441 8.64 -11.47 1.04
CA VAL A 441 8.72 -11.23 2.49
C VAL A 441 8.61 -9.74 2.80
N ALA A 442 9.27 -8.91 1.99
CA ALA A 442 9.32 -7.46 2.22
C ALA A 442 7.95 -6.77 2.12
N THR A 443 7.03 -7.31 1.31
CA THR A 443 5.69 -6.71 1.11
C THR A 443 4.69 -7.05 2.22
N LEU A 444 4.91 -8.13 2.98
CA LEU A 444 3.96 -8.61 4.00
C LEU A 444 3.72 -7.59 5.12
N PRO A 445 4.75 -6.95 5.73
CA PRO A 445 4.54 -5.90 6.70
C PRO A 445 3.83 -4.67 6.12
N PHE A 446 4.16 -4.27 4.89
CA PHE A 446 3.50 -3.16 4.19
C PHE A 446 2.00 -3.44 4.02
N THR A 447 1.67 -4.63 3.54
CA THR A 447 0.31 -5.07 3.25
C THR A 447 -0.54 -5.16 4.50
N TYR A 448 -0.01 -5.80 5.55
CA TYR A 448 -0.70 -5.89 6.83
C TYR A 448 -0.90 -4.52 7.48
N GLN A 449 0.14 -3.68 7.55
CA GLN A 449 0.03 -2.36 8.16
C GLN A 449 -1.00 -1.47 7.46
N LEU A 450 -1.08 -1.54 6.13
CA LEU A 450 -2.04 -0.77 5.35
C LEU A 450 -3.48 -1.16 5.67
N GLU A 451 -3.79 -2.45 5.69
CA GLU A 451 -5.15 -2.92 6.02
C GLU A 451 -5.51 -2.72 7.47
N GLU A 452 -4.58 -2.93 8.40
CA GLU A 452 -4.83 -2.63 9.81
C GLU A 452 -5.18 -1.14 9.96
N TRP A 453 -4.46 -0.21 9.29
CA TRP A 453 -4.82 1.20 9.32
C TRP A 453 -6.22 1.46 8.76
N ARG A 454 -6.58 0.86 7.61
CA ARG A 454 -7.91 1.02 6.99
C ARG A 454 -9.03 0.49 7.89
N TRP A 455 -8.85 -0.71 8.47
CA TRP A 455 -9.82 -1.28 9.41
C TRP A 455 -10.06 -0.35 10.60
N GLN A 456 -8.99 0.24 11.16
CA GLN A 456 -9.11 1.17 12.28
C GLN A 456 -9.74 2.52 11.87
N VAL A 457 -9.51 2.99 10.65
CA VAL A 457 -10.19 4.18 10.09
C VAL A 457 -11.68 3.92 9.88
N PHE A 458 -12.06 2.81 9.24
CA PHE A 458 -13.48 2.47 9.04
C PHE A 458 -14.23 2.25 10.35
N ALA A 459 -13.59 1.61 11.33
CA ALA A 459 -14.13 1.45 12.68
C ALA A 459 -14.23 2.78 13.47
N ASN A 460 -13.73 3.90 12.93
CA ASN A 460 -13.62 5.21 13.59
C ASN A 460 -12.75 5.21 14.87
N ASN A 461 -11.83 4.24 15.00
CA ASN A 461 -10.85 4.20 16.10
C ASN A 461 -9.71 5.22 15.89
N ILE A 462 -9.48 5.66 14.64
CA ILE A 462 -8.55 6.73 14.30
C ILE A 462 -9.34 7.96 13.85
N PRO A 463 -9.43 9.01 14.69
CA PRO A 463 -10.03 10.28 14.32
C PRO A 463 -9.38 10.90 13.08
N LYS A 464 -10.16 11.61 12.26
CA LYS A 464 -9.69 12.25 11.01
C LYS A 464 -8.47 13.14 11.25
N ASP A 465 -8.42 13.90 12.33
CA ASP A 465 -7.28 14.77 12.72
C ASP A 465 -6.01 14.00 13.19
N LYS A 466 -6.00 12.68 13.10
CA LYS A 466 -4.85 11.82 13.44
C LYS A 466 -4.52 10.77 12.38
N TRP A 467 -5.15 10.85 11.20
CA TRP A 467 -4.96 9.87 10.13
C TRP A 467 -3.50 9.72 9.73
N MET A 468 -2.84 10.84 9.42
CA MET A 468 -1.44 10.84 8.96
C MET A 468 -0.47 10.55 10.10
N LYS A 469 -0.75 11.07 11.30
CA LYS A 469 0.05 10.72 12.48
C LYS A 469 0.05 9.20 12.72
N THR A 470 -1.13 8.59 12.83
CA THR A 470 -1.24 7.15 13.13
C THR A 470 -0.72 6.30 11.97
N TRP A 471 -0.92 6.72 10.72
CA TRP A 471 -0.34 6.05 9.56
C TRP A 471 1.19 5.91 9.67
N TRP A 472 1.89 7.01 9.98
CA TRP A 472 3.35 7.01 10.06
C TRP A 472 3.88 6.37 11.35
N ASP A 473 3.16 6.49 12.47
CA ASP A 473 3.46 5.72 13.69
C ASP A 473 3.44 4.21 13.37
N MET A 474 2.38 3.72 12.71
CA MET A 474 2.25 2.32 12.32
C MET A 474 3.31 1.90 11.30
N LYS A 475 3.63 2.74 10.30
CA LYS A 475 4.72 2.46 9.33
C LYS A 475 6.07 2.29 10.03
N ARG A 476 6.39 3.20 10.96
CA ARG A 476 7.65 3.16 11.72
C ARG A 476 7.71 1.94 12.65
N GLU A 477 6.62 1.61 13.33
CA GLU A 477 6.59 0.49 14.28
C GLU A 477 6.54 -0.88 13.59
N MET A 478 5.63 -1.04 12.62
CA MET A 478 5.34 -2.33 12.01
C MET A 478 6.29 -2.59 10.84
N VAL A 479 6.44 -1.64 9.91
CA VAL A 479 7.24 -1.86 8.69
C VAL A 479 8.71 -1.49 8.90
N GLY A 480 9.03 -0.64 9.88
CA GLY A 480 10.40 -0.13 10.00
C GLY A 480 10.77 0.79 8.87
N VAL A 481 9.81 1.59 8.42
CA VAL A 481 9.97 2.58 7.35
C VAL A 481 9.53 3.94 7.89
N VAL A 482 10.30 4.97 7.56
CA VAL A 482 10.11 6.35 8.02
C VAL A 482 9.87 7.30 6.84
N GLU A 483 8.97 8.26 7.04
CA GLU A 483 8.78 9.37 6.12
C GLU A 483 10.05 10.24 6.06
N PRO A 484 10.59 10.52 4.87
CA PRO A 484 11.77 11.38 4.73
C PRO A 484 11.49 12.86 5.02
N VAL A 485 10.22 13.27 5.01
CA VAL A 485 9.78 14.62 5.39
C VAL A 485 8.54 14.53 6.28
N PRO A 486 8.38 15.42 7.28
CA PRO A 486 7.24 15.41 8.19
C PRO A 486 5.88 15.51 7.50
N ARG A 487 4.87 14.93 8.14
CA ARG A 487 3.52 14.74 7.59
C ARG A 487 2.46 15.33 8.50
N ASP A 488 1.80 16.38 8.01
CA ASP A 488 0.62 16.93 8.66
C ASP A 488 -0.67 16.34 8.08
N GLU A 489 -1.81 16.68 8.69
CA GLU A 489 -3.12 16.16 8.28
C GLU A 489 -3.66 16.80 7.00
N THR A 490 -2.92 17.70 6.33
CA THR A 490 -3.27 18.13 4.97
C THR A 490 -2.95 17.05 3.95
N TYR A 491 -2.06 16.11 4.29
CA TYR A 491 -1.75 14.96 3.46
C TYR A 491 -2.76 13.83 3.65
N CYS A 492 -2.81 12.95 2.65
CA CYS A 492 -3.42 11.64 2.73
C CYS A 492 -2.55 10.67 1.91
N ASP A 493 -1.46 10.20 2.52
CA ASP A 493 -0.51 9.32 1.81
C ASP A 493 -1.11 7.95 1.42
N PRO A 494 -2.02 7.32 2.20
CA PRO A 494 -2.61 6.02 1.82
C PRO A 494 -3.32 6.03 0.46
N PRO A 495 -4.26 6.96 0.13
CA PRO A 495 -4.89 7.03 -1.19
C PRO A 495 -3.97 7.53 -2.31
N ALA A 496 -2.69 7.84 -2.04
CA ALA A 496 -1.70 7.98 -3.10
C ALA A 496 -1.22 6.63 -3.68
N LEU A 497 -1.81 5.50 -3.23
CA LEU A 497 -1.68 4.15 -3.78
C LEU A 497 -2.95 3.74 -4.55
N PHE A 498 -2.78 3.10 -5.70
CA PHE A 498 -3.87 2.68 -6.61
C PHE A 498 -5.04 1.98 -5.88
N HIS A 499 -4.75 0.96 -5.08
CA HIS A 499 -5.77 0.12 -4.45
C HIS A 499 -6.64 0.89 -3.45
N VAL A 500 -6.06 1.87 -2.76
CA VAL A 500 -6.77 2.69 -1.78
C VAL A 500 -7.64 3.72 -2.49
N ALA A 501 -7.12 4.38 -3.53
CA ALA A 501 -7.92 5.30 -4.37
C ALA A 501 -9.01 4.59 -5.18
N GLY A 502 -8.76 3.34 -5.56
CA GLY A 502 -9.63 2.51 -6.40
C GLY A 502 -10.62 1.63 -5.65
N ASP A 503 -10.74 1.77 -4.31
CA ASP A 503 -11.70 1.01 -3.49
C ASP A 503 -11.50 -0.53 -3.53
N TYR A 504 -10.24 -0.98 -3.56
CA TYR A 504 -9.90 -2.41 -3.51
C TYR A 504 -9.46 -2.84 -2.11
N SER A 505 -9.92 -4.02 -1.66
CA SER A 505 -9.37 -4.69 -0.47
C SER A 505 -7.89 -5.02 -0.72
N PHE A 506 -7.04 -4.84 0.29
CA PHE A 506 -5.62 -5.12 0.20
C PHE A 506 -5.21 -6.36 1.00
N ILE A 507 -6.08 -6.92 1.86
CA ILE A 507 -5.72 -8.06 2.72
C ILE A 507 -5.55 -9.35 1.91
N ARG A 508 -6.22 -9.45 0.75
CA ARG A 508 -6.01 -10.48 -0.27
C ARG A 508 -4.53 -10.75 -0.55
N TYR A 509 -3.68 -9.72 -0.67
CA TYR A 509 -2.25 -9.93 -0.97
C TYR A 509 -1.51 -10.61 0.18
N PHE A 510 -1.90 -10.33 1.43
CA PHE A 510 -1.32 -10.97 2.60
C PHE A 510 -1.76 -12.44 2.66
N THR A 511 -3.07 -12.70 2.62
CA THR A 511 -3.59 -14.07 2.74
C THR A 511 -3.17 -14.94 1.56
N ARG A 512 -3.14 -14.35 0.35
CA ARG A 512 -2.63 -15.00 -0.86
C ARG A 512 -1.24 -15.55 -0.66
N THR A 513 -0.31 -14.71 -0.19
CA THR A 513 1.08 -15.13 -0.02
C THR A 513 1.19 -16.28 0.98
N ILE A 514 0.35 -16.33 2.01
CA ILE A 514 0.31 -17.49 2.92
C ILE A 514 -0.22 -18.74 2.21
N TYR A 515 -1.36 -18.61 1.51
CA TYR A 515 -1.94 -19.72 0.74
C TYR A 515 -0.99 -20.25 -0.34
N GLN A 516 -0.26 -19.38 -1.02
CA GLN A 516 0.73 -19.71 -2.06
C GLN A 516 1.72 -20.76 -1.55
N PHE A 517 2.34 -20.55 -0.39
CA PHE A 517 3.30 -21.52 0.15
C PHE A 517 2.63 -22.77 0.74
N GLN A 518 1.43 -22.65 1.32
CA GLN A 518 0.67 -23.83 1.74
C GLN A 518 0.31 -24.73 0.54
N PHE A 519 -0.09 -24.13 -0.58
CA PHE A 519 -0.37 -24.84 -1.83
C PHE A 519 0.93 -25.41 -2.41
N GLN A 520 1.99 -24.61 -2.53
CA GLN A 520 3.27 -25.06 -3.06
C GLN A 520 3.77 -26.29 -2.31
N LYS A 521 3.83 -26.22 -0.98
CA LYS A 521 4.24 -27.39 -0.16
C LYS A 521 3.38 -28.62 -0.46
N ALA A 522 2.06 -28.44 -0.45
CA ALA A 522 1.14 -29.55 -0.60
C ALA A 522 1.15 -30.17 -2.01
N LEU A 523 1.51 -29.40 -3.03
CA LEU A 523 1.67 -29.85 -4.42
C LEU A 523 3.05 -30.47 -4.65
N CYS A 524 4.10 -29.93 -4.06
CA CYS A 524 5.45 -30.52 -4.09
C CYS A 524 5.49 -31.88 -3.40
N ASP A 525 4.84 -32.02 -2.26
CA ASP A 525 4.68 -33.30 -1.56
C ASP A 525 3.96 -34.32 -2.47
N ALA A 526 2.92 -33.88 -3.19
CA ALA A 526 2.18 -34.72 -4.15
C ALA A 526 2.97 -35.00 -5.44
N ALA A 527 3.94 -34.17 -5.81
CA ALA A 527 4.87 -34.42 -6.91
C ALA A 527 6.02 -35.36 -6.51
N GLY A 528 6.09 -35.79 -5.25
CA GLY A 528 7.17 -36.63 -4.74
C GLY A 528 8.51 -35.88 -4.66
N HIS A 529 8.48 -34.55 -4.55
CA HIS A 529 9.69 -33.72 -4.45
C HIS A 529 10.50 -34.08 -3.20
N VAL A 530 11.81 -34.16 -3.36
CA VAL A 530 12.76 -34.41 -2.25
C VAL A 530 13.79 -33.27 -2.25
N GLY A 531 13.97 -32.64 -1.10
CA GLY A 531 14.88 -31.51 -0.92
C GLY A 531 14.14 -30.26 -0.48
N ASP A 532 14.77 -29.11 -0.68
CA ASP A 532 14.24 -27.83 -0.21
C ASP A 532 13.03 -27.39 -1.06
N LEU A 533 12.03 -26.81 -0.40
CA LEU A 533 10.79 -26.38 -1.07
C LEU A 533 11.04 -25.34 -2.17
N SER A 534 12.09 -24.51 -2.01
CA SER A 534 12.53 -23.52 -2.99
C SER A 534 12.99 -24.07 -4.33
N THR A 535 13.32 -25.36 -4.39
CA THR A 535 13.79 -26.05 -5.61
C THR A 535 12.71 -26.87 -6.30
N CYS A 536 11.50 -26.90 -5.74
CA CYS A 536 10.42 -27.72 -6.26
C CYS A 536 9.86 -27.17 -7.58
N ASP A 537 9.80 -28.04 -8.58
CA ASP A 537 9.06 -27.85 -9.83
C ASP A 537 7.99 -28.93 -9.94
N ILE A 538 6.72 -28.52 -10.09
CA ILE A 538 5.59 -29.45 -10.23
C ILE A 538 5.35 -29.89 -11.68
N THR A 539 6.11 -29.37 -12.65
CA THR A 539 5.99 -29.71 -14.08
C THR A 539 5.95 -31.22 -14.28
N ASN A 540 5.04 -31.70 -15.13
CA ASN A 540 4.78 -33.13 -15.40
C ASN A 540 4.17 -33.95 -14.24
N SER A 541 3.85 -33.36 -13.08
CA SER A 541 3.16 -34.06 -12.00
C SER A 541 1.64 -33.97 -12.14
N THR A 542 1.04 -35.01 -12.73
CA THR A 542 -0.43 -35.12 -12.84
C THR A 542 -1.12 -35.38 -11.50
N GLU A 543 -0.41 -35.92 -10.51
CA GLU A 543 -0.90 -36.08 -9.14
C GLU A 543 -1.07 -34.72 -8.46
N ALA A 544 -0.04 -33.85 -8.54
CA ALA A 544 -0.11 -32.49 -8.04
C ALA A 544 -1.24 -31.70 -8.75
N GLY A 545 -1.31 -31.75 -10.08
CA GLY A 545 -2.35 -31.04 -10.81
C GLY A 545 -3.76 -31.60 -10.59
N THR A 546 -3.94 -32.90 -10.31
CA THR A 546 -5.24 -33.45 -9.89
C THR A 546 -5.67 -32.86 -8.55
N LYS A 547 -4.76 -32.78 -7.58
CA LYS A 547 -5.02 -32.18 -6.27
C LYS A 547 -5.41 -30.71 -6.38
N LEU A 548 -4.67 -29.96 -7.20
CA LEU A 548 -4.98 -28.57 -7.51
C LEU A 548 -6.36 -28.45 -8.17
N ARG A 549 -6.61 -29.18 -9.26
CA ARG A 549 -7.89 -29.14 -10.01
C ARG A 549 -9.08 -29.43 -9.11
N ASN A 550 -8.98 -30.41 -8.22
CA ASN A 550 -10.05 -30.75 -7.28
C ASN A 550 -10.45 -29.55 -6.39
N MET A 551 -9.50 -28.70 -6.02
CA MET A 551 -9.78 -27.45 -5.29
C MET A 551 -10.32 -26.36 -6.23
N LEU A 552 -9.75 -26.21 -7.43
CA LEU A 552 -10.18 -25.20 -8.39
C LEU A 552 -11.64 -25.38 -8.84
N GLU A 553 -12.08 -26.63 -9.06
CA GLU A 553 -13.44 -26.96 -9.48
C GLU A 553 -14.51 -26.61 -8.42
N LEU A 554 -14.12 -26.40 -7.16
CA LEU A 554 -15.07 -26.02 -6.11
C LEU A 554 -15.60 -24.59 -6.26
N GLY A 555 -14.83 -23.68 -6.87
CA GLY A 555 -15.15 -22.24 -6.89
C GLY A 555 -15.58 -21.73 -5.50
N ARG A 556 -16.72 -21.03 -5.43
CA ARG A 556 -17.38 -20.62 -4.17
C ARG A 556 -18.52 -21.53 -3.72
N SER A 557 -18.62 -22.76 -4.26
CA SER A 557 -19.66 -23.72 -3.86
C SER A 557 -19.45 -24.33 -2.46
N GLN A 558 -18.24 -24.15 -1.89
CA GLN A 558 -17.83 -24.58 -0.56
C GLN A 558 -17.18 -23.41 0.19
N SER A 559 -17.10 -23.51 1.52
CA SER A 559 -16.26 -22.62 2.32
C SER A 559 -14.78 -22.72 1.92
N TRP A 560 -14.07 -21.60 2.03
CA TRP A 560 -12.64 -21.55 1.75
C TRP A 560 -11.82 -22.47 2.68
N THR A 561 -12.30 -22.74 3.89
CA THR A 561 -11.67 -23.69 4.82
C THR A 561 -11.73 -25.14 4.29
N ARG A 562 -12.83 -25.53 3.63
CA ARG A 562 -12.95 -26.84 2.94
C ARG A 562 -12.12 -26.88 1.67
N ALA A 563 -12.09 -25.78 0.92
CA ALA A 563 -11.23 -25.67 -0.26
C ALA A 563 -9.74 -25.78 0.13
N LEU A 564 -9.33 -25.13 1.22
CA LEU A 564 -7.97 -25.22 1.76
C LEU A 564 -7.64 -26.65 2.21
N GLU A 565 -8.58 -27.35 2.84
CA GLU A 565 -8.38 -28.73 3.28
C GLU A 565 -8.21 -29.67 2.08
N THR A 566 -8.98 -29.45 1.01
CA THR A 566 -8.92 -30.25 -0.23
C THR A 566 -7.52 -30.24 -0.86
N ILE A 567 -6.82 -29.10 -0.80
CA ILE A 567 -5.47 -28.98 -1.37
C ILE A 567 -4.35 -29.15 -0.35
N SER A 568 -4.47 -28.66 0.88
CA SER A 568 -3.37 -28.61 1.85
C SER A 568 -3.51 -29.60 3.00
N GLY A 569 -4.70 -30.19 3.21
CA GLY A 569 -5.02 -30.99 4.40
C GLY A 569 -5.27 -30.15 5.66
N HIS A 570 -5.22 -28.82 5.58
CA HIS A 570 -5.45 -27.90 6.69
C HIS A 570 -6.69 -27.04 6.46
N THR A 571 -7.32 -26.55 7.53
CA THR A 571 -8.51 -25.68 7.44
C THR A 571 -8.22 -24.22 7.82
N ARG A 572 -6.95 -23.87 8.05
CA ARG A 572 -6.50 -22.53 8.51
C ARG A 572 -5.24 -22.09 7.78
N MET A 573 -5.06 -20.77 7.73
CA MET A 573 -3.83 -20.16 7.22
C MET A 573 -2.63 -20.52 8.10
N ASP A 574 -1.53 -20.90 7.48
CA ASP A 574 -0.30 -21.28 8.17
C ASP A 574 0.94 -20.69 7.48
N ALA A 575 1.74 -19.96 8.25
CA ALA A 575 2.97 -19.33 7.78
C ALA A 575 4.15 -20.30 7.66
N GLN A 576 4.06 -21.50 8.28
CA GLN A 576 5.19 -22.42 8.35
C GLN A 576 5.76 -22.78 6.96
N PRO A 577 4.96 -23.09 5.92
CA PRO A 577 5.50 -23.39 4.60
C PRO A 577 6.26 -22.22 3.95
N LEU A 578 5.88 -20.97 4.24
CA LEU A 578 6.62 -19.79 3.80
C LEU A 578 7.97 -19.71 4.51
N LEU A 579 7.99 -19.95 5.83
CA LEU A 579 9.23 -19.94 6.60
C LEU A 579 10.17 -21.07 6.17
N ASP A 580 9.64 -22.26 5.90
CA ASP A 580 10.40 -23.40 5.39
C ASP A 580 11.04 -23.10 4.02
N TYR A 581 10.31 -22.40 3.13
CA TYR A 581 10.84 -21.98 1.83
C TYR A 581 12.06 -21.05 1.97
N PHE A 582 12.04 -20.14 2.94
CA PHE A 582 13.09 -19.13 3.16
C PHE A 582 14.10 -19.51 4.26
N ASP A 583 14.06 -20.73 4.81
CA ASP A 583 14.86 -21.11 5.98
C ASP A 583 16.37 -20.93 5.75
N LYS A 584 16.87 -21.41 4.61
CA LYS A 584 18.29 -21.23 4.23
C LYS A 584 18.71 -19.77 4.17
N LEU A 585 17.86 -18.91 3.60
CA LEU A 585 18.13 -17.49 3.55
C LEU A 585 18.09 -16.88 4.95
N HIS A 586 17.14 -17.30 5.79
CA HIS A 586 17.05 -16.83 7.18
C HIS A 586 18.34 -17.14 7.94
N VAL A 587 18.81 -18.39 7.90
CA VAL A 587 20.05 -18.81 8.54
C VAL A 587 21.24 -18.01 8.01
N TRP A 588 21.33 -17.85 6.69
CA TRP A 588 22.39 -17.05 6.07
C TRP A 588 22.36 -15.58 6.51
N LEU A 589 21.18 -14.95 6.55
CA LEU A 589 21.02 -13.55 6.99
C LEU A 589 21.43 -13.38 8.45
N GLN A 590 21.08 -14.32 9.32
CA GLN A 590 21.48 -14.29 10.74
C GLN A 590 23.01 -14.32 10.88
N GLU A 591 23.67 -15.23 10.18
CA GLU A 591 25.13 -15.35 10.18
C GLU A 591 25.81 -14.09 9.62
N GLU A 592 25.31 -13.60 8.49
CA GLU A 592 25.85 -12.46 7.77
C GLU A 592 25.66 -11.13 8.53
N ASN A 593 24.50 -10.94 9.16
CA ASN A 593 24.22 -9.78 10.01
C ASN A 593 25.08 -9.82 11.29
N LYS A 594 25.24 -11.00 11.90
CA LYS A 594 26.10 -11.18 13.08
C LYS A 594 27.57 -10.94 12.75
N LYS A 595 28.06 -11.46 11.63
CA LYS A 595 29.44 -11.29 11.15
C LYS A 595 29.82 -9.81 11.00
N HIS A 596 28.89 -8.99 10.55
CA HIS A 596 29.10 -7.55 10.34
C HIS A 596 28.61 -6.67 11.50
N GLY A 597 28.18 -7.25 12.63
CA GLY A 597 27.71 -6.50 13.79
C GLY A 597 26.50 -5.62 13.52
N ARG A 598 25.63 -6.00 12.58
CA ARG A 598 24.46 -5.22 12.19
C ARG A 598 23.41 -5.29 13.29
N THR A 599 22.79 -4.16 13.62
CA THR A 599 21.71 -4.11 14.61
C THR A 599 20.44 -4.71 14.00
N LEU A 600 19.78 -5.62 14.71
CA LEU A 600 18.51 -6.21 14.28
C LEU A 600 17.32 -5.34 14.67
N GLY A 601 16.33 -5.26 13.78
CA GLY A 601 15.17 -4.38 13.96
C GLY A 601 15.54 -2.89 13.84
N TRP A 602 14.65 -2.03 14.33
CA TRP A 602 14.77 -0.58 14.21
C TRP A 602 14.17 0.09 15.44
N ASN A 603 14.66 1.30 15.75
CA ASN A 603 14.02 2.19 16.72
C ASN A 603 13.09 3.16 15.97
N PRO A 604 11.76 3.06 16.14
CA PRO A 604 10.78 3.89 15.43
C PRO A 604 10.96 5.41 15.65
N SER A 605 11.59 5.81 16.75
CA SER A 605 11.78 7.22 17.12
C SER A 605 12.95 7.90 16.40
N ILE A 606 13.76 7.15 15.65
CA ILE A 606 14.91 7.70 14.94
C ILE A 606 14.45 8.24 13.59
N ASP A 607 14.80 9.49 13.31
CA ASP A 607 14.57 10.13 12.02
C ASP A 607 15.75 9.89 11.05
N PRO A 608 15.49 9.88 9.73
CA PRO A 608 16.47 9.47 8.72
C PRO A 608 17.62 10.45 8.51
N CYS A 609 17.52 11.68 9.02
CA CYS A 609 18.65 12.61 9.02
C CYS A 609 19.11 12.93 10.44
N GLU A 610 20.43 12.98 10.64
CA GLU A 610 21.06 13.84 11.65
C GLU A 610 20.93 15.32 11.21
N CYS A 611 19.74 15.75 10.80
CA CYS A 611 19.49 17.17 10.61
C CYS A 611 19.70 17.85 11.96
N ALA A 612 20.25 19.06 11.97
CA ALA A 612 20.43 19.83 13.19
C ALA A 612 19.07 20.04 13.87
N ASP A 613 18.73 19.14 14.80
CA ASP A 613 17.51 19.19 15.58
C ASP A 613 17.57 20.42 16.46
N LEU A 614 16.63 21.33 16.23
CA LEU A 614 16.56 22.59 16.92
C LEU A 614 15.22 22.65 17.62
N SER A 615 15.16 21.94 18.75
CA SER A 615 13.97 21.92 19.59
C SER A 615 13.67 23.34 20.09
N VAL A 616 12.41 23.78 20.00
CA VAL A 616 12.02 25.12 20.46
C VAL A 616 10.98 25.01 21.56
N PRO A 617 11.40 24.88 22.83
CA PRO A 617 10.44 24.91 23.92
C PRO A 617 9.83 26.31 24.04
N LEU A 618 8.56 26.43 23.67
CA LEU A 618 7.74 27.59 23.98
C LEU A 618 7.34 27.54 25.46
N GLN A 619 8.14 28.15 26.33
CA GLN A 619 7.78 28.31 27.74
C GLN A 619 6.79 29.46 27.90
N HIS A 620 5.51 29.10 28.04
CA HIS A 620 4.41 30.02 28.29
C HIS A 620 4.38 30.45 29.77
N LYS A 621 5.32 31.30 30.19
CA LYS A 621 5.27 31.94 31.52
C LYS A 621 4.89 33.40 31.40
N GLY A 622 3.61 33.70 31.65
CA GLY A 622 3.24 34.90 32.42
C GLY A 622 2.71 36.15 31.72
N LEU A 623 2.35 36.18 30.43
CA LEU A 623 1.72 37.37 29.81
C LEU A 623 0.50 37.05 28.92
N LYS A 624 -0.44 38.00 28.88
CA LYS A 624 -1.82 37.93 28.34
C LYS A 624 -1.90 37.26 26.96
N HIS A 625 -2.75 36.23 26.88
CA HIS A 625 -2.72 35.15 25.87
C HIS A 625 -3.24 35.52 24.48
N TYR A 626 -2.46 35.21 23.43
CA TYR A 626 -3.00 34.78 22.14
C TYR A 626 -2.80 33.26 22.01
N PRO A 627 -3.78 32.50 21.48
CA PRO A 627 -3.64 31.06 21.28
C PRO A 627 -2.65 30.78 20.13
N TRP A 628 -1.69 29.89 20.36
CA TRP A 628 -0.79 29.41 19.29
C TRP A 628 -1.54 28.42 18.39
N ASN A 629 -2.13 28.93 17.31
CA ASN A 629 -2.90 28.18 16.32
C ASN A 629 -2.15 28.10 14.98
N ASP A 630 -2.79 27.56 13.94
CA ASP A 630 -2.16 27.38 12.62
C ASP A 630 -1.71 28.69 11.96
N ASN A 631 -2.32 29.84 12.32
CA ASN A 631 -1.89 31.15 11.83
C ASN A 631 -0.54 31.56 12.44
N GLU A 632 -0.38 31.36 13.75
CA GLU A 632 0.90 31.62 14.43
C GLU A 632 2.00 30.68 13.92
N LEU A 633 1.64 29.42 13.66
CA LEU A 633 2.56 28.45 13.06
C LEU A 633 2.99 28.86 11.65
N PHE A 634 2.07 29.35 10.82
CA PHE A 634 2.38 29.89 9.49
C PHE A 634 3.30 31.10 9.59
N LEU A 635 3.01 32.05 10.49
CA LEU A 635 3.84 33.22 10.74
C LEU A 635 5.26 32.81 11.20
N PHE A 636 5.37 31.76 12.01
CA PHE A 636 6.65 31.26 12.49
C PHE A 636 7.47 30.66 11.34
N LYS A 637 6.86 29.82 10.51
CA LYS A 637 7.48 29.29 9.28
C LYS A 637 7.96 30.42 8.36
N ALA A 638 7.15 31.46 8.17
CA ALA A 638 7.51 32.61 7.34
C ALA A 638 8.71 33.40 7.90
N ASN A 639 8.78 33.61 9.22
CA ASN A 639 9.90 34.28 9.87
C ASN A 639 11.21 33.48 9.76
N ILE A 640 11.13 32.15 9.91
CA ILE A 640 12.27 31.26 9.68
C ILE A 640 12.73 31.32 8.22
N ALA A 641 11.80 31.21 7.27
CA ALA A 641 12.13 31.29 5.84
C ALA A 641 12.79 32.64 5.49
N TYR A 642 12.28 33.74 6.05
CA TYR A 642 12.91 35.05 5.93
C TYR A 642 14.35 35.04 6.47
N ALA A 643 14.56 34.54 7.70
CA ALA A 643 15.86 34.53 8.34
C ALA A 643 16.90 33.71 7.55
N VAL A 644 16.52 32.53 7.05
CA VAL A 644 17.37 31.70 6.21
C VAL A 644 17.70 32.42 4.89
N ARG A 645 16.69 32.97 4.20
CA ARG A 645 16.90 33.71 2.94
C ARG A 645 17.88 34.87 3.12
N GLN A 646 17.71 35.65 4.19
CA GLN A 646 18.61 36.77 4.48
C GLN A 646 20.02 36.29 4.85
N TYR A 647 20.16 35.21 5.61
CA TYR A 647 21.46 34.63 5.92
C TYR A 647 22.22 34.23 4.65
N TYR A 648 21.60 33.50 3.73
CA TYR A 648 22.25 33.09 2.49
C TYR A 648 22.56 34.28 1.58
N LEU A 649 21.66 35.25 1.51
CA LEU A 649 21.89 36.48 0.75
C LEU A 649 23.09 37.26 1.30
N LEU A 650 23.16 37.48 2.62
CA LEU A 650 24.17 38.35 3.23
C LEU A 650 25.50 37.65 3.55
N LYS A 651 25.49 36.35 3.89
CA LYS A 651 26.68 35.61 4.31
C LYS A 651 27.25 34.70 3.24
N LYS A 652 26.44 34.26 2.28
CA LYS A 652 26.86 33.37 1.20
C LYS A 652 26.73 33.99 -0.19
N ASN A 653 26.22 35.22 -0.30
CA ASN A 653 25.94 35.90 -1.56
C ASN A 653 25.08 35.04 -2.52
N MET A 654 24.20 34.22 -1.95
CA MET A 654 23.30 33.32 -2.68
C MET A 654 21.86 33.78 -2.47
N ASN A 655 21.15 34.02 -3.57
CA ASN A 655 19.72 34.33 -3.52
C ASN A 655 18.93 33.02 -3.54
N ILE A 656 18.50 32.55 -2.37
CA ILE A 656 17.74 31.30 -2.23
C ILE A 656 16.27 31.62 -2.02
N THR A 657 15.40 30.94 -2.77
CA THR A 657 13.96 30.94 -2.54
C THR A 657 13.61 29.69 -1.74
N LEU A 658 13.14 29.86 -0.51
CA LEU A 658 12.65 28.74 0.29
C LEU A 658 11.19 28.50 -0.04
N THR A 659 10.88 27.30 -0.50
CA THR A 659 9.52 26.88 -0.86
C THR A 659 8.74 26.33 0.34
N SER A 660 9.42 25.78 1.35
CA SER A 660 8.77 25.25 2.56
C SER A 660 9.70 25.21 3.79
N VAL A 661 9.09 25.30 4.98
CA VAL A 661 9.71 25.02 6.29
C VAL A 661 8.89 23.92 6.94
N PHE A 662 9.49 22.74 7.11
CA PHE A 662 8.85 21.60 7.76
C PHE A 662 8.96 21.71 9.27
N LEU A 663 7.89 21.37 9.99
CA LEU A 663 7.84 21.35 11.45
C LEU A 663 7.23 20.02 11.89
N ASN A 664 7.87 19.32 12.82
CA ASN A 664 7.31 18.13 13.46
C ASN A 664 6.55 18.56 14.74
N ARG A 665 5.46 17.88 15.09
CA ARG A 665 4.66 18.20 16.30
C ARG A 665 4.66 16.99 17.22
N THR A 666 5.33 17.10 18.37
CA THR A 666 5.17 16.14 19.47
C THR A 666 4.62 16.88 20.70
N HIS A 667 3.56 16.38 21.34
CA HIS A 667 3.07 16.94 22.62
C HIS A 667 3.87 16.35 23.79
N PRO A 668 4.14 17.09 24.89
CA PRO A 668 3.73 18.45 25.22
C PRO A 668 4.80 19.52 24.88
N PHE A 669 5.80 19.17 24.07
CA PHE A 669 6.93 20.04 23.73
C PHE A 669 7.06 20.20 22.22
N TRP A 670 6.92 21.43 21.72
CA TRP A 670 7.17 21.72 20.31
C TRP A 670 8.64 21.41 19.94
N LYS A 671 8.90 20.20 19.46
CA LYS A 671 10.19 19.79 18.90
C LYS A 671 10.19 20.12 17.42
N HIS A 672 11.04 21.04 17.00
CA HIS A 672 11.15 21.46 15.61
C HIS A 672 12.47 20.96 15.03
N THR A 673 12.42 20.53 13.77
CA THR A 673 13.60 20.08 13.03
C THR A 673 13.77 21.05 11.86
N PHE A 674 14.94 21.69 11.76
CA PHE A 674 15.27 22.58 10.64
C PHE A 674 16.37 21.95 9.79
N VAL A 675 16.26 22.05 8.48
CA VAL A 675 17.23 21.52 7.50
C VAL A 675 18.35 22.55 7.21
N VAL A 676 18.64 23.49 8.11
CA VAL A 676 19.56 24.60 7.84
C VAL A 676 20.53 24.83 9.01
N THR A 677 21.80 25.10 8.69
CA THR A 677 22.85 25.46 9.67
C THR A 677 22.35 26.51 10.67
N TYR A 678 22.41 26.24 11.98
CA TYR A 678 21.89 27.09 13.08
C TYR A 678 22.41 28.54 13.13
N LEU A 679 23.41 28.90 12.33
CA LEU A 679 24.01 30.24 12.23
C LEU A 679 22.99 31.33 11.82
N PHE A 680 21.99 31.01 11.00
CA PHE A 680 20.95 31.99 10.65
C PHE A 680 20.10 32.37 11.88
N LEU A 681 19.83 31.42 12.78
CA LEU A 681 19.05 31.67 13.99
C LEU A 681 19.77 32.66 14.89
N ILE A 682 21.08 32.51 15.09
CA ILE A 682 21.87 33.44 15.92
C ILE A 682 21.73 34.88 15.43
N LEU A 683 21.75 35.10 14.11
CA LEU A 683 21.69 36.44 13.51
C LEU A 683 20.31 37.07 13.54
N TYR A 684 19.25 36.26 13.44
CA TYR A 684 17.87 36.74 13.29
C TYR A 684 16.97 36.45 14.50
N ARG A 685 17.51 35.89 15.59
CA ARG A 685 16.77 35.52 16.81
C ARG A 685 15.97 36.70 17.37
N GLY A 686 16.57 37.87 17.50
CA GLY A 686 15.90 39.08 18.00
C GLY A 686 14.65 39.43 17.19
N ARG A 687 14.73 39.33 15.84
CA ARG A 687 13.58 39.60 14.98
C ARG A 687 12.47 38.54 15.11
N ILE A 688 12.85 37.27 15.25
CA ILE A 688 11.88 36.19 15.45
C ILE A 688 11.16 36.41 16.79
N ASN A 689 11.90 36.70 17.85
CA ASN A 689 11.37 37.06 19.16
C ASN A 689 10.39 38.24 19.08
N ASP A 690 10.78 39.33 18.42
CA ASP A 690 9.94 40.54 18.27
C ASP A 690 8.63 40.25 17.55
N ALA A 691 8.65 39.38 16.52
CA ALA A 691 7.46 39.00 15.77
C ALA A 691 6.38 38.32 16.63
N PHE A 692 6.80 37.61 17.68
CA PHE A 692 5.91 36.88 18.60
C PHE A 692 5.76 37.55 19.97
N GLN A 693 6.40 38.72 20.16
CA GLN A 693 6.51 39.39 21.46
C GLN A 693 7.11 38.48 22.55
N LEU A 694 8.07 37.65 22.16
CA LEU A 694 8.79 36.71 23.03
C LEU A 694 10.19 37.24 23.33
N SER A 695 10.81 36.72 24.38
CA SER A 695 12.23 36.90 24.70
C SER A 695 13.01 35.59 24.54
N ASP A 696 14.34 35.67 24.62
CA ASP A 696 15.22 34.49 24.59
C ASP A 696 14.94 33.46 25.70
N SER A 697 14.25 33.86 26.78
CA SER A 697 13.83 32.97 27.87
C SER A 697 12.45 32.33 27.67
N THR A 698 11.65 32.84 26.73
CA THR A 698 10.31 32.30 26.42
C THR A 698 10.27 31.57 25.08
N LEU A 699 11.16 31.95 24.14
CA LEU A 699 11.44 31.26 22.89
C LEU A 699 12.89 30.76 22.90
N GLU A 700 13.07 29.56 23.45
CA GLU A 700 14.36 28.92 23.53
C GLU A 700 14.62 28.10 22.27
N PHE A 701 15.85 28.11 21.76
CA PHE A 701 16.30 27.28 20.67
C PHE A 701 17.38 26.33 21.22
N VAL A 702 17.04 25.06 21.45
CA VAL A 702 17.92 24.07 22.08
C VAL A 702 19.19 23.92 21.23
N GLY A 703 20.36 24.05 21.88
CA GLY A 703 21.67 24.02 21.21
C GLY A 703 22.15 25.37 20.66
N VAL A 704 21.34 26.44 20.73
CA VAL A 704 21.72 27.80 20.31
C VAL A 704 21.81 28.73 21.52
N PRO A 705 23.02 29.21 21.89
CA PRO A 705 23.18 30.08 23.04
C PRO A 705 22.39 31.40 22.86
N PRO A 706 21.84 31.99 23.94
CA PRO A 706 21.16 33.27 23.87
C PRO A 706 22.14 34.38 23.49
N THR A 707 21.68 35.29 22.64
CA THR A 707 22.41 36.51 22.29
C THR A 707 22.13 37.54 23.37
N LEU A 708 22.79 37.42 24.53
CA LEU A 708 22.68 38.45 25.57
C LEU A 708 23.18 39.77 24.98
N ALA A 709 22.30 40.77 24.90
CA ALA A 709 22.74 42.15 24.68
C ALA A 709 23.65 42.53 25.88
N PRO A 710 24.82 43.14 25.65
CA PRO A 710 25.63 43.64 26.75
C PRO A 710 24.78 44.61 27.60
N PRO A 711 24.88 44.58 28.94
CA PRO A 711 24.17 45.53 29.78
C PRO A 711 24.53 46.94 29.31
N THR A 712 23.51 47.79 29.16
CA THR A 712 23.69 49.18 28.77
C THR A 712 24.60 49.88 29.77
N GLU A 713 25.86 50.13 29.39
CA GLU A 713 26.72 51.05 30.12
C GLU A 713 26.02 52.41 30.13
N GLN A 714 25.67 52.91 31.31
CA GLN A 714 25.09 54.23 31.41
C GLN A 714 26.15 55.24 30.98
N PRO A 715 25.83 56.22 30.11
CA PRO A 715 26.81 57.13 29.51
C PRO A 715 27.50 58.04 30.53
N VAL A 716 27.06 58.03 31.79
CA VAL A 716 27.63 58.81 32.89
C VAL A 716 27.66 57.96 34.14
N GLU A 717 28.82 57.87 34.79
CA GLU A 717 28.90 57.25 36.10
C GLU A 717 28.12 58.12 37.10
N VAL A 718 26.99 57.59 37.59
CA VAL A 718 26.02 58.31 38.44
C VAL A 718 26.70 59.01 39.63
N TRP A 719 27.80 58.46 40.15
CA TRP A 719 28.55 59.06 41.25
C TRP A 719 29.25 60.38 40.89
N LEU A 720 29.67 60.59 39.63
CA LEU A 720 30.29 61.85 39.17
C LEU A 720 29.28 62.99 39.15
N VAL A 721 28.03 62.72 38.77
CA VAL A 721 26.93 63.70 38.80
C VAL A 721 26.62 64.09 40.24
N VAL A 722 26.51 63.10 41.13
CA VAL A 722 26.26 63.34 42.56
C VAL A 722 27.41 64.13 43.18
N PHE A 723 28.67 63.79 42.88
CA PHE A 723 29.85 64.52 43.34
C PHE A 723 29.84 65.99 42.88
N GLY A 724 29.52 66.24 41.60
CA GLY A 724 29.43 67.60 41.05
C GLY A 724 28.38 68.46 41.74
N VAL A 725 27.20 67.92 42.02
CA VAL A 725 26.12 68.63 42.74
C VAL A 725 26.55 68.96 44.17
N VAL A 726 27.14 68.00 44.90
CA VAL A 726 27.58 68.20 46.29
C VAL A 726 28.67 69.27 46.37
N MET A 727 29.69 69.20 45.50
CA MET A 727 30.76 70.21 45.48
C MET A 727 30.24 71.60 45.12
N GLY A 728 29.28 71.71 44.20
CA GLY A 728 28.66 73.00 43.85
C GLY A 728 27.97 73.66 45.04
N ILE A 729 27.23 72.89 45.85
CA ILE A 729 26.55 73.39 47.05
C ILE A 729 27.57 73.86 48.10
N VAL A 730 28.65 73.09 48.32
CA VAL A 730 29.70 73.44 49.29
C VAL A 730 30.39 74.74 48.91
N VAL A 731 30.71 74.94 47.63
CA VAL A 731 31.35 76.19 47.16
C VAL A 731 30.41 77.38 47.33
N LEU A 732 29.13 77.24 46.96
CA LEU A 732 28.14 78.32 47.13
C LEU A 732 27.92 78.70 48.60
N ALA A 733 27.85 77.71 49.49
CA ALA A 733 27.76 77.95 50.92
C ALA A 733 29.02 78.65 51.47
N GLY A 734 30.22 78.26 51.02
CA GLY A 734 31.47 78.91 51.38
C GLY A 734 31.54 80.37 50.94
N VAL A 735 31.15 80.66 49.69
CA VAL A 735 31.09 82.03 49.16
C VAL A 735 30.07 82.87 49.93
N TYR A 736 28.89 82.32 50.24
CA TYR A 736 27.88 82.99 51.03
C TYR A 736 28.40 83.37 52.44
N LEU A 737 29.09 82.45 53.12
CA LEU A 737 29.67 82.70 54.44
C LEU A 737 30.76 83.78 54.42
N VAL A 738 31.61 83.79 53.40
CA VAL A 738 32.64 84.84 53.24
C VAL A 738 32.00 86.20 52.98
N ILE A 739 31.02 86.26 52.08
CA ILE A 739 30.32 87.51 51.74
C ILE A 739 29.51 88.03 52.93
N SER A 740 28.80 87.15 53.66
CA SER A 740 28.04 87.56 54.85
C SER A 740 28.96 88.06 55.96
N GLY A 741 30.10 87.38 56.19
CA GLY A 741 31.10 87.81 57.18
C GLY A 741 31.76 89.15 56.85
N ILE A 742 32.00 89.46 55.57
CA ILE A 742 32.49 90.78 55.14
C ILE A 742 31.41 91.85 55.33
N ARG A 743 30.12 91.50 55.12
CA ARG A 743 28.99 92.43 55.24
C ARG A 743 28.66 92.76 56.70
N GLU A 744 28.90 91.83 57.63
CA GLU A 744 28.75 92.05 59.08
C GLU A 744 29.90 92.84 59.71
N ARG A 745 31.10 92.88 59.10
CA ARG A 745 32.21 93.76 59.56
C ARG A 745 32.15 95.21 59.03
N LYS A 746 31.23 95.50 58.11
CA LYS A 746 30.98 96.85 57.55
C LYS A 746 29.68 97.50 58.08
N LYS A 747 29.00 96.85 59.02
CA LYS A 747 28.01 97.42 59.94
C LYS A 747 28.64 97.51 61.32
#